data_AF-A0AAF0IZB0-F1
#
_entry.id   AF-A0AAF0IZB0-F1
#
_cell.length_a   1.000
_cell.length_b   1.000
_cell.length_c   1.000
_cell.angle_alpha   90.00
_cell.angle_beta   90.00
_cell.angle_gamma   90.00
#
_symmetry.space_group_name_H-M   'P 1'
#
loop_
_entity.id
_entity.type
_entity.pdbx_description
1 polymer ?
#
loop_
_entity_poly.entity_id
_entity_poly.type
_entity_poly.pdbx_seq_one_letter_code
_entity_poly.pdbx_strand_id
1 'polypeptide(L)'
;MIRQVHPTPDVAKGVQYWENVPATVDGVLGGYGNGTLPRVDALGSRVFLLRTLPYLSATPSPAYNGSPQSWLETRLQQRGGKGKTVTRALDCGAGVGRVTADVLLPLVDEVHLVEPVAKFLHEAKRRSSNWQPMKNTEANSPFHAQKAVHFHISTLQDFNVADLTSSPASSDSIPPTYMENPVPLPPAPLIYDIILCQWCLQHLSEKDLVSFLKASKKVLRPPLPADDESMAWNGGIIFVKENVCRDPEDGTEASWYDDEDYSVTRSRRVYERLFQEAGLSIVRSEVQLGFPPELFEVHIYVVRERLYISEPLLAVTIGIIVGPHVLNWVDPFSWSDGETVNEVTYEICRLVIAVQVLFTGITLPEKYLWKEWKSLSVLLVLIMTTAWFITALLIWGLVKNLTFLEALCISSCITPTDPVLANSITSGRFAEEHVEEHVRHIILAESGANDGLGFPFLFMAVLLIARRSSDFGESIGQEIWRWFYGIIIYDILLSCVYGALLGYIARKVLRWAATHNLIDMSNFFSYGFGLALFTVGTAGLFGTDDILACFVAGNSFTWDDWFRLRQEENDFQEIIDMLLNAAIFMYIGIIIPWHDFSNEALGLSGWRVVVLGITVILLRRIPWVVSAYRITPVLRTWQESVFVGWFGPIGVGAVYYIEVALHAVPDDHTREHLRRIITPVVLFCVFSSVVTHGVTIPLIYFGPHVVRHTRTLTITRTTQSADRRTKKSLLQMVGNYFTQKDKETLNAANVSAPVEFGELDHYIPEHQPFSRVKDGQPPPDLTMHPHGRMRSGSQTTTGHTGIDFTSHGDAAPTTEAFPVTGPDFNALPKPAPPVFFSD
;
A
#
# COMPACT_ATOMS: atom_id res chain seq x y z
N MET A 1 32.13 5.39 -10.48
CA MET A 1 32.03 5.45 -11.95
C MET A 1 31.26 6.70 -12.36
N ILE A 2 31.69 7.35 -13.44
CA ILE A 2 30.96 8.45 -14.09
C ILE A 2 29.59 7.89 -14.48
N ARG A 3 28.49 8.53 -14.07
CA ARG A 3 27.13 8.30 -14.61
C ARG A 3 27.30 8.25 -16.12
N GLN A 4 27.30 7.07 -16.73
CA GLN A 4 27.29 6.99 -18.18
C GLN A 4 26.02 7.73 -18.57
N VAL A 5 26.19 8.94 -19.10
CA VAL A 5 25.10 9.69 -19.69
C VAL A 5 24.79 8.89 -20.94
N HIS A 6 23.97 7.85 -20.79
CA HIS A 6 23.40 7.17 -21.94
C HIS A 6 22.69 8.24 -22.78
N PRO A 7 22.78 8.17 -24.11
CA PRO A 7 22.15 9.16 -24.96
C PRO A 7 20.66 9.23 -24.63
N THR A 8 20.10 10.43 -24.61
CA THR A 8 18.63 10.58 -24.59
C THR A 8 18.07 10.00 -25.89
N PRO A 9 16.86 9.40 -25.88
CA PRO A 9 16.27 8.87 -27.10
C PRO A 9 16.14 9.96 -28.17
N ASP A 10 16.41 9.59 -29.43
CA ASP A 10 16.34 10.48 -30.60
C ASP A 10 15.09 10.13 -31.41
N VAL A 11 14.00 10.81 -31.09
CA VAL A 11 12.66 10.50 -31.60
C VAL A 11 12.58 10.66 -33.12
N ALA A 12 13.27 11.67 -33.67
CA ALA A 12 13.27 11.89 -35.11
C ALA A 12 13.92 10.71 -35.85
N LYS A 13 15.04 10.19 -35.32
CA LYS A 13 15.68 8.99 -35.88
C LYS A 13 14.90 7.71 -35.61
N GLY A 14 14.27 7.59 -34.44
CA GLY A 14 13.38 6.47 -34.13
C GLY A 14 12.20 6.41 -35.13
N VAL A 15 11.58 7.54 -35.44
CA VAL A 15 10.53 7.62 -36.48
C VAL A 15 11.09 7.19 -37.84
N GLN A 16 12.29 7.65 -38.24
CA GLN A 16 12.94 7.22 -39.49
C GLN A 16 13.25 5.73 -39.52
N TYR A 17 13.66 5.13 -38.39
CA TYR A 17 13.85 3.69 -38.28
C TYR A 17 12.54 2.95 -38.56
N TRP A 18 11.47 3.33 -37.86
CA TRP A 18 10.15 2.71 -38.02
C TRP A 18 9.54 2.97 -39.42
N GLU A 19 9.89 4.07 -40.09
CA GLU A 19 9.58 4.33 -41.51
C GLU A 19 10.21 3.31 -42.47
N ASN A 20 11.22 2.55 -42.06
CA ASN A 20 11.79 1.46 -42.85
C ASN A 20 11.24 0.07 -42.50
N VAL A 21 10.57 -0.09 -41.36
CA VAL A 21 9.98 -1.36 -40.92
C VAL A 21 8.68 -1.69 -41.67
N PRO A 22 8.45 -2.91 -42.20
CA PRO A 22 7.20 -3.24 -42.87
C PRO A 22 5.96 -2.97 -42.01
N ALA A 23 4.92 -2.35 -42.60
CA ALA A 23 3.64 -2.11 -41.94
C ALA A 23 2.82 -3.42 -41.82
N THR A 24 3.32 -4.37 -41.04
CA THR A 24 2.69 -5.66 -40.78
C THR A 24 2.77 -5.97 -39.29
N VAL A 25 1.95 -6.92 -38.81
CA VAL A 25 2.02 -7.40 -37.41
C VAL A 25 3.41 -7.97 -37.11
N ASP A 26 4.02 -8.64 -38.08
CA ASP A 26 5.36 -9.20 -37.97
C ASP A 26 6.44 -8.11 -37.88
N GLY A 27 6.34 -7.07 -38.71
CA GLY A 27 7.28 -5.94 -38.68
C GLY A 27 7.26 -5.20 -37.35
N VAL A 28 6.06 -4.87 -36.82
CA VAL A 28 5.95 -4.16 -35.54
C VAL A 28 6.28 -5.02 -34.31
N LEU A 29 6.38 -6.35 -34.48
CA LEU A 29 6.78 -7.30 -33.43
C LEU A 29 8.20 -7.85 -33.64
N GLY A 30 9.00 -7.23 -34.52
CA GLY A 30 10.39 -7.64 -34.73
C GLY A 30 10.55 -9.07 -35.26
N GLY A 31 9.62 -9.56 -36.08
CA GLY A 31 9.67 -10.91 -36.67
C GLY A 31 8.93 -11.99 -35.90
N TYR A 32 8.22 -11.65 -34.82
CA TYR A 32 7.43 -12.58 -34.01
C TYR A 32 5.93 -12.54 -34.31
N GLY A 33 5.51 -12.02 -35.48
CA GLY A 33 4.10 -11.86 -35.83
C GLY A 33 3.40 -13.13 -36.31
N ASN A 34 4.15 -14.14 -36.75
CA ASN A 34 3.59 -15.38 -37.32
C ASN A 34 3.44 -16.54 -36.31
N GLY A 35 3.66 -16.28 -35.02
CA GLY A 35 3.60 -17.28 -33.93
C GLY A 35 2.43 -17.07 -32.96
N THR A 36 2.57 -17.63 -31.75
CA THR A 36 1.60 -17.46 -30.66
C THR A 36 1.73 -16.12 -29.94
N LEU A 37 2.88 -15.45 -30.07
CA LEU A 37 3.21 -14.21 -29.35
C LEU A 37 2.14 -13.11 -29.49
N PRO A 38 1.62 -12.78 -30.69
CA PRO A 38 0.61 -11.72 -30.82
C PRO A 38 -0.65 -12.02 -29.99
N ARG A 39 -1.02 -13.31 -29.88
CA ARG A 39 -2.18 -13.76 -29.13
C ARG A 39 -1.91 -13.79 -27.63
N VAL A 40 -0.73 -14.25 -27.21
CA VAL A 40 -0.31 -14.25 -25.79
C VAL A 40 -0.26 -12.81 -25.27
N ASP A 41 0.34 -11.90 -26.03
CA ASP A 41 0.44 -10.48 -25.70
C ASP A 41 -0.94 -9.84 -25.52
N ALA A 42 -1.84 -10.01 -26.50
CA ALA A 42 -3.18 -9.43 -26.46
C ALA A 42 -4.05 -10.02 -25.34
N LEU A 43 -4.03 -11.34 -25.16
CA LEU A 43 -4.80 -12.00 -24.11
C LEU A 43 -4.32 -11.61 -22.71
N GLY A 44 -3.00 -11.56 -22.50
CA GLY A 44 -2.41 -11.13 -21.24
C GLY A 44 -2.84 -9.71 -20.86
N SER A 45 -2.73 -8.76 -21.79
CA SER A 45 -3.18 -7.38 -21.57
C SER A 45 -4.69 -7.30 -21.27
N ARG A 46 -5.52 -8.05 -22.01
CA ARG A 46 -6.98 -8.03 -21.82
C ARG A 46 -7.40 -8.63 -20.48
N VAL A 47 -6.81 -9.75 -20.07
CA VAL A 47 -7.09 -10.38 -18.76
C VAL A 47 -6.65 -9.46 -17.63
N PHE A 48 -5.48 -8.83 -17.74
CA PHE A 48 -4.99 -7.90 -16.74
C PHE A 48 -5.90 -6.67 -16.60
N LEU A 49 -6.34 -6.08 -17.73
CA LEU A 49 -7.30 -4.98 -17.74
C LEU A 49 -8.62 -5.39 -17.10
N LEU A 50 -9.17 -6.56 -17.42
CA LEU A 50 -10.43 -7.04 -16.84
C LEU A 50 -10.33 -7.35 -15.34
N ARG A 51 -9.17 -7.81 -14.85
CA ARG A 51 -8.90 -7.96 -13.40
C ARG A 51 -8.83 -6.60 -12.69
N THR A 52 -8.58 -5.52 -13.42
CA THR A 52 -8.33 -4.18 -12.87
C THR A 52 -9.54 -3.25 -13.04
N LEU A 53 -10.27 -3.38 -14.15
CA LEU A 53 -11.51 -2.66 -14.48
C LEU A 53 -12.61 -3.66 -14.85
N PRO A 54 -13.18 -4.40 -13.88
CA PRO A 54 -14.10 -5.50 -14.17
C PRO A 54 -15.43 -5.03 -14.77
N TYR A 55 -15.80 -3.76 -14.60
CA TYR A 55 -16.97 -3.16 -15.24
C TYR A 55 -16.87 -3.11 -16.77
N LEU A 56 -15.68 -3.30 -17.32
CA LEU A 56 -15.51 -3.41 -18.76
C LEU A 56 -15.97 -4.78 -19.30
N SER A 57 -16.13 -5.79 -18.45
CA SER A 57 -16.55 -7.13 -18.86
C SER A 57 -18.06 -7.23 -19.06
N ALA A 58 -18.48 -7.67 -20.25
CA ALA A 58 -19.88 -8.03 -20.50
C ALA A 58 -20.26 -9.38 -19.87
N THR A 59 -19.27 -10.20 -19.55
CA THR A 59 -19.47 -11.54 -18.98
C THR A 59 -19.14 -11.56 -17.48
N PRO A 60 -20.01 -12.15 -16.64
CA PRO A 60 -19.72 -12.28 -15.22
C PRO A 60 -18.52 -13.20 -14.95
N SER A 61 -17.85 -12.96 -13.83
CA SER A 61 -16.88 -13.92 -13.28
C SER A 61 -17.59 -15.22 -12.90
N PRO A 62 -16.94 -16.39 -12.99
CA PRO A 62 -17.50 -17.65 -12.48
C PRO A 62 -17.91 -17.61 -11.01
N ALA A 63 -17.33 -16.69 -10.22
CA ALA A 63 -17.65 -16.49 -8.81
C ALA A 63 -18.84 -15.54 -8.56
N TYR A 64 -19.48 -15.01 -9.62
CA TYR A 64 -20.62 -14.10 -9.47
C TYR A 64 -21.90 -14.90 -9.16
N ASN A 65 -22.52 -14.60 -8.00
CA ASN A 65 -23.72 -15.29 -7.52
C ASN A 65 -25.04 -14.82 -8.18
N GLY A 66 -24.99 -13.91 -9.15
CA GLY A 66 -26.17 -13.40 -9.86
C GLY A 66 -26.33 -13.96 -11.27
N SER A 67 -27.39 -13.54 -11.96
CA SER A 67 -27.63 -13.94 -13.35
C SER A 67 -26.73 -13.17 -14.35
N PRO A 68 -26.38 -13.74 -15.51
CA PRO A 68 -25.67 -13.00 -16.55
C PRO A 68 -26.40 -11.73 -17.01
N GLN A 69 -27.73 -11.71 -16.97
CA GLN A 69 -28.53 -10.54 -17.31
C GLN A 69 -28.40 -9.43 -16.26
N SER A 70 -28.50 -9.76 -14.97
CA SER A 70 -28.28 -8.78 -13.90
C SER A 70 -26.87 -8.21 -13.92
N TRP A 71 -25.86 -9.05 -14.22
CA TRP A 71 -24.48 -8.56 -14.44
C TRP A 71 -24.44 -7.51 -15.54
N LEU A 72 -25.02 -7.82 -16.69
CA LEU A 72 -25.00 -6.92 -17.84
C LEU A 72 -25.75 -5.62 -17.57
N GLU A 73 -26.91 -5.68 -16.92
CA GLU A 73 -27.70 -4.50 -16.54
C GLU A 73 -26.92 -3.57 -15.59
N THR A 74 -26.26 -4.11 -14.57
CA THR A 74 -25.41 -3.33 -13.66
C THR A 74 -24.26 -2.67 -14.43
N ARG A 75 -23.59 -3.38 -15.35
CA ARG A 75 -22.49 -2.80 -16.13
C ARG A 75 -22.96 -1.76 -17.14
N LEU A 76 -24.14 -1.95 -17.73
CA LEU A 76 -24.79 -0.93 -18.55
C LEU A 76 -25.10 0.32 -17.74
N GLN A 77 -25.55 0.21 -16.49
CA GLN A 77 -25.77 1.38 -15.62
C GLN A 77 -24.46 2.10 -15.27
N GLN A 78 -23.42 1.35 -14.91
CA GLN A 78 -22.09 1.90 -14.59
C GLN A 78 -21.46 2.61 -15.80
N ARG A 79 -21.69 2.03 -16.98
CA ARG A 79 -21.46 2.68 -18.26
C ARG A 79 -22.71 3.48 -18.64
N GLY A 80 -23.21 4.43 -17.85
CA GLY A 80 -24.14 5.51 -18.28
C GLY A 80 -25.51 5.17 -18.93
N GLY A 81 -25.92 3.91 -19.03
CA GLY A 81 -27.22 3.46 -19.57
C GLY A 81 -27.24 3.14 -21.07
N LYS A 82 -28.39 2.65 -21.59
CA LYS A 82 -28.56 2.28 -23.01
C LYS A 82 -28.34 3.49 -23.92
N GLY A 83 -27.36 3.41 -24.83
CA GLY A 83 -27.11 4.40 -25.89
C GLY A 83 -26.51 5.74 -25.43
N LYS A 84 -26.06 5.87 -24.17
CA LYS A 84 -25.52 7.15 -23.64
C LYS A 84 -24.06 7.12 -23.21
N THR A 85 -23.29 6.11 -23.62
CA THR A 85 -22.00 5.88 -22.96
C THR A 85 -20.94 5.45 -23.93
N VAL A 86 -19.85 6.20 -23.89
CA VAL A 86 -18.71 6.01 -24.74
C VAL A 86 -17.54 5.81 -23.80
N THR A 87 -17.33 4.55 -23.40
CA THR A 87 -16.06 4.22 -22.75
C THR A 87 -14.94 4.48 -23.75
N ARG A 88 -13.89 5.15 -23.31
CA ARG A 88 -12.84 5.67 -24.19
C ARG A 88 -11.48 5.12 -23.83
N ALA A 89 -10.73 4.73 -24.84
CA ALA A 89 -9.32 4.43 -24.71
C ALA A 89 -8.45 5.31 -25.61
N LEU A 90 -7.26 5.64 -25.12
CA LEU A 90 -6.17 6.19 -25.91
C LEU A 90 -5.12 5.09 -26.11
N ASP A 91 -4.82 4.75 -27.36
CA ASP A 91 -3.79 3.77 -27.76
C ASP A 91 -2.54 4.54 -28.21
N CYS A 92 -1.53 4.63 -27.34
CA CYS A 92 -0.29 5.38 -27.57
C CYS A 92 0.77 4.47 -28.20
N GLY A 93 1.32 4.87 -29.35
CA GLY A 93 2.22 4.00 -30.12
C GLY A 93 1.46 2.85 -30.78
N ALA A 94 0.30 3.15 -31.35
CA ALA A 94 -0.67 2.13 -31.77
C ALA A 94 -0.14 1.20 -32.88
N GLY A 95 0.92 1.59 -33.60
CA GLY A 95 1.48 0.87 -34.73
C GLY A 95 0.39 0.56 -35.77
N VAL A 96 0.31 -0.70 -36.20
CA VAL A 96 -0.70 -1.15 -37.18
C VAL A 96 -2.08 -1.43 -36.57
N GLY A 97 -2.36 -0.95 -35.35
CA GLY A 97 -3.66 -1.03 -34.67
C GLY A 97 -3.99 -2.41 -34.08
N ARG A 98 -2.98 -3.23 -33.75
CA ARG A 98 -3.18 -4.57 -33.19
C ARG A 98 -3.79 -4.52 -31.78
N VAL A 99 -3.23 -3.69 -30.90
CA VAL A 99 -3.70 -3.53 -29.51
C VAL A 99 -5.13 -2.97 -29.50
N THR A 100 -5.38 -1.93 -30.30
CA THR A 100 -6.73 -1.45 -30.59
C THR A 100 -7.69 -2.59 -30.96
N ALA A 101 -7.34 -3.43 -31.95
CA ALA A 101 -8.24 -4.46 -32.48
C ALA A 101 -8.52 -5.60 -31.47
N ASP A 102 -7.48 -6.11 -30.83
CA ASP A 102 -7.53 -7.37 -30.08
C ASP A 102 -7.71 -7.18 -28.56
N VAL A 103 -7.36 -5.99 -28.04
CA VAL A 103 -7.39 -5.65 -26.61
C VAL A 103 -8.43 -4.58 -26.31
N LEU A 104 -8.34 -3.40 -26.93
CA LEU A 104 -9.14 -2.23 -26.53
C LEU A 104 -10.57 -2.26 -27.07
N LEU A 105 -10.79 -2.43 -28.37
CA LEU A 105 -12.15 -2.43 -28.95
C LEU A 105 -13.09 -3.52 -28.41
N PRO A 106 -12.62 -4.70 -27.96
CA PRO A 106 -13.46 -5.63 -27.21
C PRO A 106 -13.95 -5.08 -25.86
N LEU A 107 -13.22 -4.14 -25.27
CA LEU A 107 -13.47 -3.60 -23.93
C LEU A 107 -14.12 -2.22 -23.95
N VAL A 108 -13.77 -1.34 -24.88
CA VAL A 108 -14.26 0.06 -24.93
C VAL A 108 -15.04 0.35 -26.20
N ASP A 109 -15.75 1.47 -26.21
CA ASP A 109 -16.63 1.87 -27.31
C ASP A 109 -15.88 2.72 -28.33
N GLU A 110 -15.03 3.64 -27.86
CA GLU A 110 -14.25 4.53 -28.72
C GLU A 110 -12.75 4.41 -28.42
N VAL A 111 -11.92 4.32 -29.46
CA VAL A 111 -10.46 4.28 -29.33
C VAL A 111 -9.84 5.38 -30.17
N HIS A 112 -8.95 6.15 -29.55
CA HIS A 112 -8.13 7.16 -30.21
C HIS A 112 -6.72 6.62 -30.36
N LEU A 113 -6.24 6.48 -31.59
CA LEU A 113 -4.93 5.90 -31.89
C LEU A 113 -3.97 7.04 -32.17
N VAL A 114 -2.84 7.03 -31.47
CA VAL A 114 -1.75 7.99 -31.68
C VAL A 114 -0.51 7.23 -32.11
N GLU A 115 0.02 7.59 -33.26
CA GLU A 115 1.19 6.94 -33.84
C GLU A 115 1.93 7.92 -34.77
N PRO A 116 3.23 8.18 -34.55
CA PRO A 116 3.97 9.13 -35.38
C PRO A 116 4.21 8.64 -36.82
N VAL A 117 4.23 7.32 -37.07
CA VAL A 117 4.55 6.75 -38.39
C VAL A 117 3.28 6.56 -39.24
N ALA A 118 3.04 7.49 -40.17
CA ALA A 118 1.81 7.56 -40.95
C ALA A 118 1.41 6.25 -41.66
N LYS A 119 2.37 5.52 -42.25
CA LYS A 119 2.08 4.24 -42.95
C LYS A 119 1.49 3.17 -42.02
N PHE A 120 1.83 3.19 -40.73
CA PHE A 120 1.26 2.24 -39.76
C PHE A 120 -0.21 2.57 -39.49
N LEU A 121 -0.55 3.85 -39.35
CA LEU A 121 -1.96 4.25 -39.22
C LEU A 121 -2.76 4.04 -40.50
N HIS A 122 -2.17 4.20 -41.69
CA HIS A 122 -2.84 3.83 -42.93
C HIS A 122 -3.14 2.33 -42.99
N GLU A 123 -2.21 1.49 -42.55
CA GLU A 123 -2.45 0.05 -42.43
C GLU A 123 -3.51 -0.27 -41.36
N ALA A 124 -3.46 0.39 -40.19
CA ALA A 124 -4.48 0.28 -39.16
C ALA A 124 -5.86 0.66 -39.71
N LYS A 125 -5.95 1.75 -40.46
CA LYS A 125 -7.17 2.20 -41.14
C LYS A 125 -7.65 1.17 -42.15
N ARG A 126 -6.77 0.62 -42.99
CA ARG A 126 -7.11 -0.43 -43.97
C ARG A 126 -7.65 -1.69 -43.27
N ARG A 127 -7.08 -2.07 -42.12
CA ARG A 127 -7.51 -3.22 -41.31
C ARG A 127 -8.77 -2.95 -40.51
N SER A 128 -9.04 -1.68 -40.16
CA SER A 128 -10.11 -1.31 -39.22
C SER A 128 -11.51 -1.74 -39.64
N SER A 129 -11.78 -1.78 -40.95
CA SER A 129 -13.05 -2.30 -41.50
C SER A 129 -13.24 -3.80 -41.28
N ASN A 130 -12.17 -4.53 -41.02
CA ASN A 130 -12.17 -5.98 -40.82
C ASN A 130 -12.07 -6.40 -39.35
N TRP A 131 -11.86 -5.47 -38.42
CA TRP A 131 -11.82 -5.79 -37.00
C TRP A 131 -13.18 -6.31 -36.53
N GLN A 132 -13.20 -7.47 -35.88
CA GLN A 132 -14.44 -8.16 -35.48
C GLN A 132 -15.40 -7.25 -34.67
N PRO A 133 -14.93 -6.47 -33.68
CA PRO A 133 -15.82 -5.56 -32.94
C PRO A 133 -16.52 -4.52 -33.83
N MET A 134 -15.91 -4.11 -34.94
CA MET A 134 -16.46 -3.13 -35.88
C MET A 134 -17.51 -3.71 -36.82
N LYS A 135 -17.62 -5.05 -36.92
CA LYS A 135 -18.61 -5.75 -37.77
C LYS A 135 -19.95 -5.99 -37.07
N ASN A 136 -20.02 -5.75 -35.77
CA ASN A 136 -21.26 -5.91 -35.01
C ASN A 136 -22.23 -4.77 -35.33
N THR A 137 -23.52 -4.98 -35.07
CA THR A 137 -24.53 -3.90 -35.03
C THR A 137 -24.66 -3.37 -33.61
N GLU A 138 -25.25 -2.18 -33.43
CA GLU A 138 -25.54 -1.65 -32.10
C GLU A 138 -26.38 -2.65 -31.28
N ALA A 139 -27.38 -3.30 -31.89
CA ALA A 139 -28.22 -4.29 -31.21
C ALA A 139 -27.45 -5.55 -30.76
N ASN A 140 -26.42 -5.96 -31.50
CA ASN A 140 -25.65 -7.19 -31.22
C ASN A 140 -24.36 -6.92 -30.43
N SER A 141 -24.00 -5.66 -30.22
CA SER A 141 -22.90 -5.26 -29.35
C SER A 141 -23.27 -5.60 -27.90
N PRO A 142 -22.36 -6.20 -27.09
CA PRO A 142 -22.67 -6.62 -25.74
C PRO A 142 -23.24 -5.50 -24.85
N PHE A 143 -22.83 -4.25 -25.09
CA PHE A 143 -23.28 -3.08 -24.32
C PHE A 143 -24.26 -2.18 -25.08
N HIS A 144 -24.81 -2.63 -26.21
CA HIS A 144 -25.66 -1.81 -27.07
C HIS A 144 -25.04 -0.44 -27.41
N ALA A 145 -23.74 -0.45 -27.71
CA ALA A 145 -22.95 0.74 -27.98
C ALA A 145 -22.30 0.67 -29.36
N GLN A 146 -22.30 1.82 -30.05
CA GLN A 146 -21.60 2.00 -31.32
C GLN A 146 -20.10 2.11 -31.08
N LYS A 147 -19.30 1.56 -32.00
CA LYS A 147 -17.84 1.65 -31.93
C LYS A 147 -17.26 2.67 -32.90
N ALA A 148 -16.21 3.36 -32.44
CA ALA A 148 -15.51 4.36 -33.22
C ALA A 148 -14.00 4.28 -33.01
N VAL A 149 -13.25 4.58 -34.08
CA VAL A 149 -11.79 4.56 -34.09
C VAL A 149 -11.31 5.85 -34.75
N HIS A 150 -10.55 6.64 -34.00
CA HIS A 150 -9.97 7.90 -34.47
C HIS A 150 -8.46 7.74 -34.65
N PHE A 151 -7.89 8.39 -35.66
CA PHE A 151 -6.50 8.21 -36.07
C PHE A 151 -5.77 9.55 -35.97
N HIS A 152 -4.67 9.60 -35.22
CA HIS A 152 -3.89 10.80 -34.96
C HIS A 152 -2.41 10.54 -35.28
N ILE A 153 -1.92 11.15 -36.37
CA ILE A 153 -0.50 11.11 -36.73
C ILE A 153 0.22 12.17 -35.87
N SER A 154 0.88 11.74 -34.80
CA SER A 154 1.63 12.63 -33.91
C SER A 154 2.64 11.85 -33.09
N THR A 155 3.74 12.52 -32.73
CA THR A 155 4.59 12.09 -31.62
C THR A 155 3.85 12.29 -30.29
N LEU A 156 4.22 11.57 -29.23
CA LEU A 156 3.61 11.75 -27.91
C LEU A 156 4.02 13.08 -27.24
N GLN A 157 5.15 13.67 -27.65
CA GLN A 157 5.63 14.97 -27.17
C GLN A 157 4.76 16.13 -27.67
N ASP A 158 4.31 16.03 -28.91
CA ASP A 158 3.51 17.07 -29.57
C ASP A 158 2.00 16.81 -29.44
N PHE A 159 1.60 15.62 -28.99
CA PHE A 159 0.21 15.23 -28.88
C PHE A 159 -0.46 15.83 -27.64
N ASN A 160 -1.49 16.65 -27.86
CA ASN A 160 -2.33 17.18 -26.79
C ASN A 160 -3.42 16.19 -26.39
N VAL A 161 -3.19 15.46 -25.30
CA VAL A 161 -4.10 14.44 -24.75
C VAL A 161 -5.50 14.99 -24.40
N ALA A 162 -5.63 16.30 -24.12
CA ALA A 162 -6.90 16.90 -23.69
C ALA A 162 -7.75 17.49 -24.84
N ASP A 163 -7.15 17.78 -25.99
CA ASP A 163 -7.81 18.48 -27.10
C ASP A 163 -7.31 18.00 -28.47
N LEU A 164 -8.10 17.13 -29.08
CA LEU A 164 -7.86 16.56 -30.40
C LEU A 164 -8.21 17.50 -31.56
N THR A 165 -8.87 18.63 -31.29
CA THR A 165 -9.24 19.60 -32.32
C THR A 165 -8.12 20.60 -32.64
N SER A 166 -7.08 20.62 -31.80
CA SER A 166 -5.97 21.56 -31.90
C SER A 166 -4.85 21.11 -32.86
N SER A 167 -4.87 19.88 -33.38
CA SER A 167 -3.93 19.47 -34.41
C SER A 167 -4.23 20.20 -35.72
N PRO A 168 -3.27 20.94 -36.31
CA PRO A 168 -3.50 21.65 -37.56
C PRO A 168 -3.92 20.64 -38.62
N ALA A 169 -4.99 20.96 -39.35
CA ALA A 169 -5.46 20.16 -40.49
C ALA A 169 -4.36 20.09 -41.55
N SER A 170 -3.49 19.09 -41.42
CA SER A 170 -2.50 18.74 -42.43
C SER A 170 -3.20 17.95 -43.54
N SER A 171 -2.60 17.92 -44.73
CA SER A 171 -3.06 17.12 -45.88
C SER A 171 -3.13 15.61 -45.60
N ASP A 172 -2.59 15.16 -44.47
CA ASP A 172 -2.39 13.75 -44.12
C ASP A 172 -3.39 13.25 -43.07
N SER A 173 -4.48 13.99 -42.80
CA SER A 173 -5.49 13.56 -41.83
C SER A 173 -6.20 12.27 -42.27
N ILE A 174 -6.15 11.23 -41.43
CA ILE A 174 -6.81 9.95 -41.69
C ILE A 174 -8.25 10.00 -41.14
N PRO A 175 -9.29 9.72 -41.95
CA PRO A 175 -10.66 9.80 -41.49
C PRO A 175 -10.97 8.71 -40.45
N PRO A 176 -11.84 8.97 -39.46
CA PRO A 176 -12.24 7.95 -38.48
C PRO A 176 -12.95 6.75 -39.11
N THR A 177 -12.95 5.61 -38.41
CA THR A 177 -13.75 4.42 -38.77
C THR A 177 -14.87 4.26 -37.75
N TYR A 178 -16.08 4.05 -38.22
CA TYR A 178 -17.27 3.85 -37.39
C TYR A 178 -17.90 2.48 -37.67
N MET A 179 -18.60 1.95 -36.67
CA MET A 179 -19.35 0.69 -36.77
C MET A 179 -20.51 0.79 -37.79
N GLU A 180 -21.29 1.87 -37.73
CA GLU A 180 -22.42 2.10 -38.64
C GLU A 180 -22.38 3.54 -39.18
N ASN A 181 -22.62 4.53 -38.33
CA ASN A 181 -22.71 5.93 -38.70
C ASN A 181 -21.67 6.79 -37.97
N PRO A 182 -21.32 7.97 -38.51
CA PRO A 182 -20.44 8.92 -37.82
C PRO A 182 -20.97 9.24 -36.42
N VAL A 183 -20.12 9.05 -35.41
CA VAL A 183 -20.39 9.43 -34.03
C VAL A 183 -19.88 10.86 -33.82
N PRO A 184 -20.71 11.80 -33.33
CA PRO A 184 -20.26 13.14 -33.00
C PRO A 184 -19.20 13.09 -31.89
N LEU A 185 -18.08 13.79 -32.09
CA LEU A 185 -17.07 13.93 -31.04
C LEU A 185 -17.67 14.66 -29.82
N PRO A 186 -17.44 14.17 -28.60
CA PRO A 186 -17.87 14.85 -27.39
C PRO A 186 -17.13 16.18 -27.21
N PRO A 187 -17.72 17.17 -26.52
CA PRO A 187 -17.07 18.44 -26.25
C PRO A 187 -15.79 18.24 -25.40
N ALA A 188 -14.73 18.97 -25.74
CA ALA A 188 -13.49 18.96 -24.97
C ALA A 188 -13.70 19.52 -23.54
N PRO A 189 -12.95 19.05 -22.53
CA PRO A 189 -11.86 18.07 -22.62
C PRO A 189 -12.37 16.63 -22.73
N LEU A 190 -11.66 15.81 -23.50
CA LEU A 190 -11.95 14.39 -23.59
C LEU A 190 -11.51 13.68 -22.31
N ILE A 191 -12.32 12.72 -21.88
CA ILE A 191 -12.09 11.90 -20.69
C ILE A 191 -11.88 10.45 -21.13
N TYR A 192 -10.87 9.78 -20.58
CA TYR A 192 -10.48 8.41 -20.91
C TYR A 192 -10.66 7.46 -19.73
N ASP A 193 -11.15 6.25 -20.01
CA ASP A 193 -11.14 5.12 -19.08
C ASP A 193 -9.77 4.44 -19.04
N ILE A 194 -9.11 4.35 -20.20
CA ILE A 194 -7.83 3.70 -20.36
C ILE A 194 -6.92 4.60 -21.20
N ILE A 195 -5.75 4.93 -20.70
CA ILE A 195 -4.64 5.43 -21.52
C ILE A 195 -3.60 4.31 -21.58
N LEU A 196 -3.52 3.62 -22.71
CA LEU A 196 -2.62 2.50 -22.94
C LEU A 196 -1.35 2.98 -23.63
N CYS A 197 -0.20 2.68 -23.02
CA CYS A 197 1.12 2.93 -23.57
C CYS A 197 1.84 1.59 -23.70
N GLN A 198 2.13 1.15 -24.92
CA GLN A 198 2.85 -0.10 -25.16
C GLN A 198 4.02 0.13 -26.11
N TRP A 199 5.23 -0.19 -25.65
CA TRP A 199 6.49 -0.06 -26.42
C TRP A 199 6.70 1.30 -27.09
N CYS A 200 6.29 2.37 -26.42
CA CYS A 200 6.37 3.73 -26.96
C CYS A 200 7.04 4.70 -25.99
N LEU A 201 7.00 4.43 -24.69
CA LEU A 201 7.59 5.29 -23.67
C LEU A 201 9.12 5.24 -23.69
N GLN A 202 9.71 4.17 -24.25
CA GLN A 202 11.15 4.07 -24.52
C GLN A 202 11.68 5.16 -25.47
N HIS A 203 10.83 5.76 -26.30
CA HIS A 203 11.21 6.87 -27.18
C HIS A 203 11.09 8.25 -26.54
N LEU A 204 10.52 8.36 -25.33
CA LEU A 204 10.43 9.64 -24.62
C LEU A 204 11.67 9.88 -23.77
N SER A 205 12.17 11.11 -23.71
CA SER A 205 13.12 11.47 -22.64
C SER A 205 12.43 11.37 -21.28
N GLU A 206 13.17 11.22 -20.18
CA GLU A 206 12.55 11.17 -18.84
C GLU A 206 11.67 12.39 -18.56
N LYS A 207 12.11 13.58 -18.99
CA LYS A 207 11.37 14.83 -18.84
C LYS A 207 10.06 14.82 -19.63
N ASP A 208 10.10 14.32 -20.87
CA ASP A 208 8.91 14.26 -21.72
C ASP A 208 7.95 13.19 -21.24
N LEU A 209 8.47 12.06 -20.74
CA LEU A 209 7.68 10.99 -20.12
C LEU A 209 6.88 11.51 -18.92
N VAL A 210 7.55 12.19 -17.98
CA VAL A 210 6.87 12.77 -16.80
C VAL A 210 5.85 13.82 -17.22
N SER A 211 6.15 14.63 -18.24
CA SER A 211 5.24 15.66 -18.75
C SER A 211 3.99 15.04 -19.39
N PHE A 212 4.18 14.00 -20.22
CA PHE A 212 3.11 13.23 -20.84
C PHE A 212 2.22 12.56 -19.77
N LEU A 213 2.82 11.86 -18.79
CA LEU A 213 2.08 11.22 -17.71
C LEU A 213 1.25 12.22 -16.87
N LYS A 214 1.79 13.42 -16.61
CA LYS A 214 1.05 14.51 -15.93
C LYS A 214 -0.12 15.03 -16.76
N ALA A 215 0.01 15.09 -18.08
CA ALA A 215 -1.06 15.48 -18.98
C ALA A 215 -2.15 14.40 -19.02
N SER A 216 -1.76 13.14 -19.22
CA SER A 216 -2.62 11.95 -19.22
C SER A 216 -3.42 11.83 -17.93
N LYS A 217 -2.82 12.10 -16.77
CA LYS A 217 -3.49 12.09 -15.46
C LYS A 217 -4.72 13.00 -15.41
N LYS A 218 -4.67 14.19 -16.04
CA LYS A 218 -5.73 15.21 -15.96
C LYS A 218 -7.00 14.85 -16.74
N VAL A 219 -6.89 13.90 -17.66
CA VAL A 219 -7.97 13.50 -18.58
C VAL A 219 -8.51 12.10 -18.27
N LEU A 220 -8.12 11.50 -17.14
CA LEU A 220 -8.69 10.24 -16.70
C LEU A 220 -10.11 10.43 -16.14
N ARG A 221 -10.97 9.44 -16.35
CA ARG A 221 -12.31 9.43 -15.77
C ARG A 221 -12.22 9.45 -14.24
N PRO A 222 -12.88 10.39 -13.55
CA PRO A 222 -12.91 10.39 -12.09
C PRO A 222 -13.66 9.14 -11.58
N PRO A 223 -13.32 8.65 -10.37
CA PRO A 223 -14.12 7.63 -9.71
C PRO A 223 -15.53 8.18 -9.43
N LEU A 224 -16.55 7.33 -9.60
CA LEU A 224 -17.90 7.65 -9.14
C LEU A 224 -17.98 7.37 -7.63
N PRO A 225 -18.73 8.15 -6.83
CA PRO A 225 -19.09 7.77 -5.47
C PRO A 225 -19.73 6.38 -5.53
N ALA A 226 -19.17 5.41 -4.81
CA ALA A 226 -19.63 4.03 -4.87
C ALA A 226 -20.88 3.85 -4.00
N ASP A 227 -21.98 3.41 -4.60
CA ASP A 227 -23.14 2.84 -3.87
C ASP A 227 -22.96 1.32 -3.62
N ASP A 228 -21.87 0.72 -4.12
CA ASP A 228 -21.63 -0.73 -4.11
C ASP A 228 -20.17 -1.04 -3.72
N GLU A 229 -19.99 -1.59 -2.53
CA GLU A 229 -18.70 -1.88 -1.85
C GLU A 229 -17.91 -3.03 -2.48
N SER A 230 -18.40 -3.66 -3.55
CA SER A 230 -17.89 -4.93 -4.08
C SER A 230 -16.74 -4.84 -5.10
N MET A 231 -16.23 -3.65 -5.45
CA MET A 231 -15.18 -3.47 -6.47
C MET A 231 -14.06 -2.52 -6.03
N ALA A 232 -12.80 -2.96 -6.21
CA ALA A 232 -11.58 -2.30 -5.75
C ALA A 232 -11.26 -0.91 -6.34
N TRP A 233 -11.93 -0.46 -7.41
CA TRP A 233 -11.89 0.93 -7.95
C TRP A 233 -12.82 1.06 -9.17
N ASN A 234 -13.38 2.26 -9.42
CA ASN A 234 -14.27 2.50 -10.56
C ASN A 234 -13.89 3.70 -11.45
N GLY A 235 -12.68 4.26 -11.34
CA GLY A 235 -12.17 5.37 -12.18
C GLY A 235 -11.25 4.94 -13.33
N GLY A 236 -10.81 5.89 -14.15
CA GLY A 236 -9.89 5.67 -15.28
C GLY A 236 -8.44 5.41 -14.85
N ILE A 237 -7.65 4.80 -15.73
CA ILE A 237 -6.27 4.37 -15.46
C ILE A 237 -5.29 4.68 -16.60
N ILE A 238 -4.00 4.75 -16.27
CA ILE A 238 -2.91 4.66 -17.25
C ILE A 238 -2.34 3.24 -17.17
N PHE A 239 -2.33 2.53 -18.30
CA PHE A 239 -1.79 1.19 -18.47
C PHE A 239 -0.48 1.28 -19.24
N VAL A 240 0.62 0.90 -18.61
CA VAL A 240 1.97 0.94 -19.20
C VAL A 240 2.46 -0.49 -19.39
N LYS A 241 2.87 -0.84 -20.61
CA LYS A 241 3.45 -2.15 -20.93
C LYS A 241 4.72 -1.97 -21.74
N GLU A 242 5.86 -2.16 -21.10
CA GLU A 242 7.15 -1.78 -21.68
C GLU A 242 8.17 -2.90 -21.50
N ASN A 243 9.19 -2.88 -22.36
CA ASN A 243 10.38 -3.70 -22.15
C ASN A 243 11.15 -3.11 -20.96
N VAL A 244 11.60 -3.98 -20.07
CA VAL A 244 12.34 -3.61 -18.87
C VAL A 244 13.70 -4.31 -18.88
N CYS A 245 14.77 -3.53 -18.73
CA CYS A 245 16.09 -4.10 -18.55
C CYS A 245 16.27 -4.54 -17.08
N ARG A 246 17.10 -5.57 -16.86
CA ARG A 246 17.35 -6.12 -15.53
C ARG A 246 17.87 -5.04 -14.58
N ASP A 247 17.33 -4.98 -13.37
CA ASP A 247 17.89 -4.15 -12.31
C ASP A 247 19.28 -4.69 -11.92
N PRO A 248 20.32 -3.83 -11.86
CA PRO A 248 21.62 -4.17 -11.33
C PRO A 248 21.55 -4.78 -9.92
N GLU A 249 22.43 -5.75 -9.63
CA GLU A 249 22.49 -6.43 -8.33
C GLU A 249 22.87 -5.48 -7.17
N ASP A 250 23.50 -4.35 -7.48
CA ASP A 250 23.84 -3.29 -6.52
C ASP A 250 22.65 -2.38 -6.16
N GLY A 251 21.49 -2.61 -6.78
CA GLY A 251 20.26 -1.86 -6.55
C GLY A 251 20.20 -0.48 -7.21
N THR A 252 21.13 -0.16 -8.11
CA THR A 252 21.13 1.12 -8.85
C THR A 252 20.11 1.12 -10.00
N GLU A 253 19.81 2.31 -10.53
CA GLU A 253 19.00 2.48 -11.75
C GLU A 253 19.81 2.08 -12.99
N ALA A 254 19.19 1.35 -13.91
CA ALA A 254 19.80 1.03 -15.21
C ALA A 254 18.95 1.54 -16.38
N SER A 255 19.63 1.82 -17.48
CA SER A 255 19.02 2.11 -18.76
C SER A 255 19.93 1.62 -19.88
N TRP A 256 19.33 1.16 -20.97
CA TRP A 256 20.02 0.64 -22.13
C TRP A 256 19.55 1.42 -23.35
N TYR A 257 20.50 2.03 -24.06
CA TYR A 257 20.23 2.78 -25.29
C TYR A 257 20.42 1.86 -26.49
N ASP A 258 19.43 1.83 -27.38
CA ASP A 258 19.46 1.06 -28.61
C ASP A 258 19.93 1.96 -29.77
N ASP A 259 21.04 1.60 -30.42
CA ASP A 259 21.60 2.36 -31.54
C ASP A 259 20.84 2.12 -32.87
N GLU A 260 19.97 1.10 -32.95
CA GLU A 260 19.19 0.81 -34.16
C GLU A 260 17.90 1.63 -34.21
N ASP A 261 17.11 1.61 -33.13
CA ASP A 261 15.82 2.32 -33.06
C ASP A 261 15.86 3.64 -32.25
N TYR A 262 17.05 3.99 -31.73
CA TYR A 262 17.33 5.22 -31.00
C TYR A 262 16.45 5.40 -29.75
N SER A 263 16.02 4.29 -29.14
CA SER A 263 15.21 4.25 -27.93
C SER A 263 16.03 3.97 -26.67
N VAL A 264 15.38 4.13 -25.51
CA VAL A 264 15.96 3.81 -24.20
C VAL A 264 15.07 2.83 -23.45
N THR A 265 15.54 1.60 -23.32
CA THR A 265 14.97 0.58 -22.42
C THR A 265 15.39 0.90 -20.99
N ARG A 266 14.44 0.87 -20.04
CA ARG A 266 14.67 1.30 -18.66
C ARG A 266 14.48 0.16 -17.68
N SER A 267 15.13 0.24 -16.53
CA SER A 267 14.90 -0.72 -15.46
C SER A 267 13.60 -0.41 -14.71
N ARG A 268 13.11 -1.37 -13.91
CA ARG A 268 11.85 -1.23 -13.17
C ARG A 268 11.90 -0.03 -12.23
N ARG A 269 13.03 0.17 -11.54
CA ARG A 269 13.25 1.29 -10.62
C ARG A 269 13.10 2.66 -11.30
N VAL A 270 13.59 2.78 -12.52
CA VAL A 270 13.47 4.03 -13.29
C VAL A 270 12.02 4.33 -13.62
N TYR A 271 11.24 3.33 -14.06
CA TYR A 271 9.80 3.53 -14.31
C TYR A 271 9.05 3.92 -13.03
N GLU A 272 9.32 3.23 -11.91
CA GLU A 272 8.72 3.52 -10.60
C GLU A 272 8.98 4.98 -10.18
N ARG A 273 10.24 5.44 -10.24
CA ARG A 273 10.60 6.85 -9.99
C ARG A 273 9.83 7.80 -10.91
N LEU A 274 9.79 7.54 -12.21
CA LEU A 274 9.16 8.45 -13.17
C LEU A 274 7.63 8.54 -12.97
N PHE A 275 6.97 7.45 -12.56
CA PHE A 275 5.56 7.50 -12.17
C PHE A 275 5.35 8.38 -10.94
N GLN A 276 6.23 8.27 -9.93
CA GLN A 276 6.15 9.12 -8.75
C GLN A 276 6.39 10.60 -9.05
N GLU A 277 7.40 10.91 -9.87
CA GLU A 277 7.66 12.28 -10.33
C GLU A 277 6.47 12.88 -11.10
N ALA A 278 5.68 12.02 -11.76
CA ALA A 278 4.42 12.36 -12.42
C ALA A 278 3.23 12.56 -11.45
N GLY A 279 3.38 12.25 -10.16
CA GLY A 279 2.30 12.30 -9.19
C GLY A 279 1.34 11.11 -9.32
N LEU A 280 1.85 9.97 -9.78
CA LEU A 280 1.11 8.73 -9.97
C LEU A 280 1.63 7.65 -9.02
N SER A 281 0.74 6.74 -8.65
CA SER A 281 1.01 5.59 -7.80
C SER A 281 0.67 4.31 -8.56
N ILE A 282 1.50 3.29 -8.41
CA ILE A 282 1.22 1.97 -8.97
C ILE A 282 0.08 1.35 -8.19
N VAL A 283 -0.94 0.88 -8.90
CA VAL A 283 -2.10 0.14 -8.38
C VAL A 283 -1.84 -1.35 -8.46
N ARG A 284 -1.40 -1.81 -9.62
CA ARG A 284 -1.05 -3.20 -9.88
C ARG A 284 0.13 -3.24 -10.84
N SER A 285 0.99 -4.22 -10.67
CA SER A 285 2.08 -4.50 -11.60
C SER A 285 2.30 -6.00 -11.72
N GLU A 286 2.70 -6.47 -12.89
CA GLU A 286 2.95 -7.89 -13.14
C GLU A 286 3.92 -8.04 -14.31
N VAL A 287 4.77 -9.07 -14.24
CA VAL A 287 5.62 -9.50 -15.36
C VAL A 287 4.76 -10.29 -16.34
N GLN A 288 4.76 -9.90 -17.62
CA GLN A 288 4.06 -10.64 -18.66
C GLN A 288 4.81 -11.93 -18.99
N LEU A 289 4.23 -13.06 -18.62
CA LEU A 289 4.76 -14.39 -18.94
C LEU A 289 4.36 -14.84 -20.37
N GLY A 290 5.06 -15.86 -20.86
CA GLY A 290 4.78 -16.51 -22.15
C GLY A 290 5.49 -15.89 -23.36
N PHE A 291 6.42 -14.96 -23.12
CA PHE A 291 7.31 -14.41 -24.14
C PHE A 291 8.55 -15.31 -24.29
N PRO A 292 9.15 -15.40 -25.50
CA PRO A 292 10.40 -16.11 -25.72
C PRO A 292 11.52 -15.63 -24.77
N PRO A 293 12.36 -16.53 -24.24
CA PRO A 293 13.39 -16.19 -23.25
C PRO A 293 14.49 -15.28 -23.79
N GLU A 294 14.62 -15.15 -25.11
CA GLU A 294 15.57 -14.24 -25.76
C GLU A 294 15.12 -12.77 -25.78
N LEU A 295 13.86 -12.47 -25.43
CA LEU A 295 13.35 -11.10 -25.38
C LEU A 295 13.57 -10.47 -23.99
N PHE A 296 13.57 -9.14 -23.94
CA PHE A 296 13.49 -8.43 -22.68
C PHE A 296 12.24 -8.84 -21.88
N GLU A 297 12.36 -8.78 -20.56
CA GLU A 297 11.19 -8.91 -19.69
C GLU A 297 10.19 -7.79 -20.01
N VAL A 298 8.93 -8.16 -20.21
CA VAL A 298 7.86 -7.20 -20.47
C VAL A 298 7.08 -7.00 -19.18
N HIS A 299 7.08 -5.77 -18.67
CA HIS A 299 6.42 -5.45 -17.42
C HIS A 299 5.15 -4.63 -17.67
N ILE A 300 4.08 -4.98 -16.97
CA ILE A 300 2.80 -4.27 -17.00
C ILE A 300 2.66 -3.47 -15.71
N TYR A 301 2.34 -2.18 -15.81
CA TYR A 301 1.99 -1.32 -14.70
C TYR A 301 0.60 -0.70 -14.95
N VAL A 302 -0.20 -0.61 -13.90
CA VAL A 302 -1.36 0.29 -13.86
C VAL A 302 -1.09 1.36 -12.83
N VAL A 303 -1.13 2.61 -13.27
CA VAL A 303 -0.80 3.77 -12.44
C VAL A 303 -1.96 4.79 -12.41
N ARG A 304 -2.14 5.45 -11.26
CA ARG A 304 -3.19 6.47 -11.05
C ARG A 304 -2.83 7.48 -9.95
N GLU A 305 -3.59 8.56 -9.87
CA GLU A 305 -3.52 9.51 -8.74
C GLU A 305 -4.11 8.89 -7.47
N ARG A 306 -3.39 8.96 -6.35
CA ARG A 306 -3.90 8.61 -5.02
C ARG A 306 -3.66 9.79 -4.09
N LEU A 307 -4.73 10.26 -3.43
CA LEU A 307 -4.61 11.17 -2.30
C LEU A 307 -4.12 10.34 -1.11
N TYR A 308 -2.89 10.61 -0.67
CA TYR A 308 -2.32 10.03 0.54
C TYR A 308 -2.90 10.74 1.77
N ILE A 309 -4.18 10.51 2.08
CA ILE A 309 -4.76 10.90 3.37
C ILE A 309 -4.70 9.67 4.27
N SER A 310 -4.22 9.83 5.51
CA SER A 310 -4.20 8.71 6.45
C SER A 310 -5.64 8.32 6.82
N GLU A 311 -5.92 7.02 6.79
CA GLU A 311 -7.20 6.47 7.20
C GLU A 311 -7.63 6.93 8.61
N PRO A 312 -6.75 6.93 9.64
CA PRO A 312 -7.09 7.43 10.97
C PRO A 312 -7.59 8.89 10.99
N LEU A 313 -7.00 9.76 10.17
CA LEU A 313 -7.42 11.16 10.07
C LEU A 313 -8.83 11.27 9.49
N LEU A 314 -9.11 10.49 8.45
CA LEU A 314 -10.43 10.44 7.85
C LEU A 314 -11.48 9.87 8.83
N ALA A 315 -11.16 8.77 9.50
CA ALA A 315 -12.03 8.12 10.46
C ALA A 315 -12.38 9.05 11.64
N VAL A 316 -11.40 9.72 12.26
CA VAL A 316 -11.64 10.73 13.31
C VAL A 316 -12.51 11.87 12.78
N THR A 317 -12.24 12.37 11.58
CA THR A 317 -13.03 13.46 10.97
C THR A 317 -14.48 13.05 10.77
N ILE A 318 -14.73 11.84 10.25
CA ILE A 318 -16.07 11.29 10.11
C ILE A 318 -16.72 11.15 11.49
N GLY A 319 -16.01 10.62 12.47
CA GLY A 319 -16.47 10.50 13.86
C GLY A 319 -16.94 11.84 14.45
N ILE A 320 -16.18 12.91 14.26
CA ILE A 320 -16.55 14.26 14.69
C ILE A 320 -17.83 14.74 13.99
N ILE A 321 -17.96 14.46 12.69
CA ILE A 321 -19.11 14.88 11.89
C ILE A 321 -20.38 14.10 12.32
N VAL A 322 -20.31 12.78 12.46
CA VAL A 322 -21.49 11.96 12.82
C VAL A 322 -21.83 12.03 14.31
N GLY A 323 -20.85 12.38 15.15
CA GLY A 323 -20.96 12.46 16.59
C GLY A 323 -21.91 13.55 17.11
N PRO A 324 -22.07 13.66 18.44
CA PRO A 324 -23.11 14.48 19.08
C PRO A 324 -22.97 15.99 18.82
N HIS A 325 -21.78 16.44 18.44
CA HIS A 325 -21.48 17.87 18.30
C HIS A 325 -21.83 18.47 16.93
N VAL A 326 -21.97 17.65 15.88
CA VAL A 326 -22.21 18.14 14.51
C VAL A 326 -23.54 17.64 13.96
N LEU A 327 -23.64 16.35 13.59
CA LEU A 327 -24.87 15.76 13.06
C LEU A 327 -25.73 15.08 14.12
N ASN A 328 -25.13 14.68 15.25
CA ASN A 328 -25.79 13.94 16.33
C ASN A 328 -26.52 12.67 15.83
N TRP A 329 -25.89 11.94 14.91
CA TRP A 329 -26.41 10.65 14.43
C TRP A 329 -26.04 9.51 15.37
N VAL A 330 -24.87 9.62 16.00
CA VAL A 330 -24.34 8.64 16.95
C VAL A 330 -23.91 9.37 18.21
N ASP A 331 -24.55 9.07 19.34
CA ASP A 331 -24.23 9.66 20.64
C ASP A 331 -24.05 8.56 21.71
N PRO A 332 -22.81 8.08 21.92
CA PRO A 332 -22.49 7.06 22.93
C PRO A 332 -22.88 7.48 24.35
N PHE A 333 -22.85 8.78 24.65
CA PHE A 333 -23.20 9.30 25.98
C PHE A 333 -24.69 9.17 26.30
N SER A 334 -25.53 8.94 25.28
CA SER A 334 -26.97 8.70 25.44
C SER A 334 -27.34 7.22 25.59
N TRP A 335 -26.41 6.30 25.32
CA TRP A 335 -26.70 4.86 25.27
C TRP A 335 -26.90 4.23 26.65
N SER A 336 -26.16 4.72 27.64
CA SER A 336 -26.24 4.28 29.04
C SER A 336 -25.71 5.37 29.97
N ASP A 337 -25.64 5.07 31.25
CA ASP A 337 -24.85 5.82 32.23
C ASP A 337 -23.36 5.85 31.89
N GLY A 338 -22.66 6.86 32.43
CA GLY A 338 -21.25 7.12 32.09
C GLY A 338 -20.29 5.98 32.46
N GLU A 339 -20.60 5.18 33.48
CA GLU A 339 -19.79 4.03 33.87
C GLU A 339 -19.83 2.93 32.82
N THR A 340 -21.03 2.57 32.34
CA THR A 340 -21.18 1.59 31.25
C THR A 340 -20.51 2.07 29.96
N VAL A 341 -20.56 3.37 29.63
CA VAL A 341 -19.89 3.91 28.44
C VAL A 341 -18.36 3.79 28.56
N ASN A 342 -17.82 4.04 29.74
CA ASN A 342 -16.40 3.85 30.05
C ASN A 342 -15.98 2.38 29.95
N GLU A 343 -16.79 1.45 30.48
CA GLU A 343 -16.56 0.00 30.35
C GLU A 343 -16.56 -0.46 28.88
N VAL A 344 -17.51 0.01 28.08
CA VAL A 344 -17.57 -0.28 26.65
C VAL A 344 -16.34 0.29 25.93
N THR A 345 -15.92 1.52 26.28
CA THR A 345 -14.70 2.14 25.74
C THR A 345 -13.47 1.30 26.07
N TYR A 346 -13.36 0.86 27.32
CA TYR A 346 -12.28 0.01 27.81
C TYR A 346 -12.18 -1.30 27.03
N GLU A 347 -13.27 -2.06 26.93
CA GLU A 347 -13.25 -3.37 26.28
C GLU A 347 -13.04 -3.28 24.76
N ILE A 348 -13.62 -2.28 24.09
CA ILE A 348 -13.39 -2.07 22.65
C ILE A 348 -11.92 -1.70 22.40
N CYS A 349 -11.35 -0.75 23.17
CA CYS A 349 -9.95 -0.37 23.00
C CYS A 349 -9.02 -1.56 23.27
N ARG A 350 -9.28 -2.31 24.34
CA ARG A 350 -8.51 -3.50 24.73
C ARG A 350 -8.48 -4.55 23.63
N LEU A 351 -9.64 -4.88 23.05
CA LEU A 351 -9.73 -5.86 21.95
C LEU A 351 -8.96 -5.38 20.71
N VAL A 352 -9.16 -4.12 20.31
CA VAL A 352 -8.54 -3.54 19.12
C VAL A 352 -7.01 -3.53 19.27
N ILE A 353 -6.49 -3.03 20.39
CA ILE A 353 -5.04 -2.97 20.65
C ILE A 353 -4.47 -4.38 20.69
N ALA A 354 -5.09 -5.32 21.40
CA ALA A 354 -4.58 -6.68 21.52
C ALA A 354 -4.41 -7.40 20.16
N VAL A 355 -5.39 -7.24 19.27
CA VAL A 355 -5.33 -7.76 17.90
C VAL A 355 -4.19 -7.09 17.12
N GLN A 356 -4.09 -5.76 17.19
CA GLN A 356 -3.09 -4.99 16.46
C GLN A 356 -1.66 -5.26 16.94
N VAL A 357 -1.41 -5.35 18.25
CA VAL A 357 -0.08 -5.66 18.77
C VAL A 357 0.32 -7.10 18.44
N LEU A 358 -0.62 -8.05 18.42
CA LEU A 358 -0.33 -9.41 17.97
C LEU A 358 0.10 -9.42 16.51
N PHE A 359 -0.64 -8.76 15.63
CA PHE A 359 -0.28 -8.66 14.21
C PHE A 359 1.00 -7.86 13.97
N THR A 360 1.26 -6.84 14.79
CA THR A 360 2.55 -6.13 14.80
C THR A 360 3.68 -7.11 15.12
N GLY A 361 3.50 -7.98 16.12
CA GLY A 361 4.47 -9.03 16.46
C GLY A 361 4.67 -10.07 15.36
N ILE A 362 3.60 -10.44 14.63
CA ILE A 362 3.66 -11.37 13.50
C ILE A 362 4.43 -10.77 12.31
N THR A 363 4.27 -9.46 12.08
CA THR A 363 4.86 -8.76 10.93
C THR A 363 6.38 -8.59 11.07
N LEU A 364 6.92 -8.63 12.30
CA LEU A 364 8.35 -8.48 12.53
C LEU A 364 9.17 -9.68 12.00
N PRO A 365 10.41 -9.45 11.52
CA PRO A 365 11.29 -10.52 11.04
C PRO A 365 11.65 -11.56 12.12
N GLU A 366 12.17 -12.71 11.68
CA GLU A 366 12.56 -13.78 12.60
C GLU A 366 13.48 -13.29 13.74
N LYS A 367 13.02 -13.54 14.98
CA LYS A 367 13.76 -13.27 16.23
C LYS A 367 14.13 -11.80 16.40
N TYR A 368 13.36 -10.88 15.81
CA TYR A 368 13.70 -9.46 15.77
C TYR A 368 13.94 -8.84 17.16
N LEU A 369 13.06 -9.11 18.14
CA LEU A 369 13.22 -8.61 19.51
C LEU A 369 14.54 -9.04 20.16
N TRP A 370 15.01 -10.26 19.85
CA TRP A 370 16.29 -10.77 20.34
C TRP A 370 17.48 -10.15 19.60
N LYS A 371 17.35 -9.90 18.30
CA LYS A 371 18.40 -9.26 17.49
C LYS A 371 18.62 -7.81 17.91
N GLU A 372 17.54 -7.06 18.11
CA GLU A 372 17.56 -5.60 18.36
C GLU A 372 17.31 -5.21 19.83
N TRP A 373 17.47 -6.13 20.77
CA TRP A 373 17.17 -5.90 22.20
C TRP A 373 17.87 -4.67 22.80
N LYS A 374 19.09 -4.34 22.35
CA LYS A 374 19.83 -3.15 22.80
C LYS A 374 19.15 -1.87 22.35
N SER A 375 18.79 -1.80 21.06
CA SER A 375 18.08 -0.67 20.46
C SER A 375 16.72 -0.46 21.15
N LEU A 376 15.97 -1.56 21.32
CA LEU A 376 14.68 -1.57 22.01
C LEU A 376 14.78 -1.16 23.47
N SER A 377 15.81 -1.61 24.21
CA SER A 377 16.00 -1.22 25.63
C SER A 377 16.19 0.28 25.79
N VAL A 378 16.90 0.94 24.86
CA VAL A 378 17.05 2.41 24.89
C VAL A 378 15.71 3.10 24.64
N LEU A 379 14.93 2.64 23.66
CA LEU A 379 13.63 3.25 23.34
C LEU A 379 12.60 3.03 24.45
N LEU A 380 12.43 1.78 24.89
CA LEU A 380 11.39 1.37 25.85
C LEU A 380 11.70 1.77 27.30
N VAL A 381 12.98 1.90 27.68
CA VAL A 381 13.35 2.30 29.06
C VAL A 381 13.74 3.77 29.11
N LEU A 382 14.80 4.16 28.41
CA LEU A 382 15.36 5.52 28.53
C LEU A 382 14.44 6.57 27.87
N ILE A 383 14.06 6.36 26.62
CA ILE A 383 13.22 7.33 25.89
C ILE A 383 11.81 7.37 26.49
N MET A 384 11.24 6.22 26.83
CA MET A 384 9.91 6.19 27.44
C MET A 384 9.87 6.88 28.82
N THR A 385 10.88 6.66 29.68
CA THR A 385 10.97 7.34 30.98
C THR A 385 11.14 8.85 30.84
N THR A 386 11.97 9.29 29.89
CA THR A 386 12.16 10.73 29.63
C THR A 386 10.91 11.37 29.02
N ALA A 387 10.24 10.69 28.09
CA ALA A 387 8.96 11.11 27.51
C ALA A 387 7.88 11.29 28.59
N TRP A 388 7.77 10.35 29.53
CA TRP A 388 6.86 10.43 30.67
C TRP A 388 7.15 11.65 31.55
N PHE A 389 8.40 11.84 31.96
CA PHE A 389 8.74 12.95 32.86
C PHE A 389 8.56 14.32 32.20
N ILE A 390 8.95 14.45 30.93
CA ILE A 390 8.81 15.71 30.17
C ILE A 390 7.34 16.03 29.90
N THR A 391 6.54 15.04 29.52
CA THR A 391 5.10 15.24 29.29
C THR A 391 4.40 15.63 30.60
N ALA A 392 4.75 15.01 31.73
CA ALA A 392 4.26 15.44 33.06
C ALA A 392 4.64 16.88 33.40
N LEU A 393 5.88 17.31 33.12
CA LEU A 393 6.31 18.70 33.33
C LEU A 393 5.51 19.69 32.46
N LEU A 394 5.23 19.34 31.21
CA LEU A 394 4.43 20.17 30.29
C LEU A 394 2.98 20.28 30.77
N ILE A 395 2.37 19.16 31.19
CA ILE A 395 1.02 19.13 31.76
C ILE A 395 0.97 19.99 33.01
N TRP A 396 1.88 19.77 33.96
CA TRP A 396 1.94 20.52 35.22
C TRP A 396 2.14 22.03 35.01
N GLY A 397 2.92 22.42 34.00
CA GLY A 397 3.16 23.83 33.68
C GLY A 397 2.00 24.54 32.97
N LEU A 398 1.23 23.81 32.14
CA LEU A 398 0.18 24.40 31.29
C LEU A 398 -1.23 24.23 31.85
N VAL A 399 -1.51 23.12 32.53
CA VAL A 399 -2.80 22.81 33.14
C VAL A 399 -2.79 23.27 34.61
N LYS A 400 -3.75 24.12 34.99
CA LYS A 400 -3.82 24.65 36.35
C LYS A 400 -4.39 23.62 37.32
N ASN A 401 -4.10 23.82 38.61
CA ASN A 401 -4.68 23.05 39.73
C ASN A 401 -4.35 21.56 39.72
N LEU A 402 -3.19 21.18 39.16
CA LEU A 402 -2.66 19.83 39.24
C LEU A 402 -1.41 19.79 40.11
N THR A 403 -1.31 18.76 40.94
CA THR A 403 -0.04 18.35 41.54
C THR A 403 0.85 17.72 40.47
N PHE A 404 2.15 17.72 40.70
CA PHE A 404 3.09 17.06 39.78
C PHE A 404 2.84 15.55 39.68
N LEU A 405 2.37 14.92 40.77
CA LEU A 405 2.06 13.50 40.80
C LEU A 405 0.82 13.15 39.96
N GLU A 406 -0.22 13.99 40.02
CA GLU A 406 -1.37 13.88 39.13
C GLU A 406 -0.99 14.07 37.66
N ALA A 407 -0.07 14.99 37.38
CA ALA A 407 0.47 15.17 36.03
C ALA A 407 1.29 13.95 35.55
N LEU A 408 2.02 13.26 36.44
CA LEU A 408 2.69 11.98 36.13
C LEU A 408 1.66 10.88 35.80
N CYS A 409 0.52 10.84 36.49
CA CYS A 409 -0.58 9.93 36.18
C CYS A 409 -1.12 10.20 34.77
N ILE A 410 -1.54 11.43 34.46
CA ILE A 410 -2.05 11.80 33.12
C ILE A 410 -0.99 11.55 32.03
N SER A 411 0.27 11.87 32.31
CA SER A 411 1.35 11.65 31.38
C SER A 411 1.57 10.18 31.05
N SER A 412 1.31 9.26 31.98
CA SER A 412 1.51 7.83 31.74
C SER A 412 0.56 7.30 30.66
N CYS A 413 -0.65 7.87 30.54
CA CYS A 413 -1.58 7.56 29.46
C CYS A 413 -1.07 8.04 28.09
N ILE A 414 -0.29 9.13 28.07
CA ILE A 414 0.20 9.72 26.82
C ILE A 414 1.49 9.05 26.36
N THR A 415 2.33 8.57 27.28
CA THR A 415 3.69 8.09 26.99
C THR A 415 3.78 6.96 25.96
N PRO A 416 2.95 5.89 26.01
CA PRO A 416 2.96 4.83 25.00
C PRO A 416 2.75 5.39 23.58
N THR A 417 3.41 4.78 22.61
CA THR A 417 3.27 5.11 21.18
C THR A 417 2.41 4.07 20.49
N ASP A 418 1.50 4.54 19.66
CA ASP A 418 0.43 3.72 19.15
C ASP A 418 0.87 2.86 17.95
N PRO A 419 0.70 1.52 18.01
CA PRO A 419 1.07 0.61 16.93
C PRO A 419 0.23 0.83 15.69
N VAL A 420 -0.99 1.34 15.83
CA VAL A 420 -1.95 1.53 14.73
C VAL A 420 -1.52 2.65 13.80
N LEU A 421 -1.33 3.83 14.39
CA LEU A 421 -0.85 5.00 13.70
C LEU A 421 0.56 4.76 13.19
N ALA A 422 1.41 4.08 13.96
CA ALA A 422 2.74 3.67 13.50
C ALA A 422 2.63 2.80 12.24
N ASN A 423 1.83 1.73 12.26
CA ASN A 423 1.62 0.82 11.14
C ASN A 423 1.09 1.56 9.89
N SER A 424 0.14 2.48 10.04
CA SER A 424 -0.38 3.28 8.91
C SER A 424 0.66 4.18 8.23
N ILE A 425 1.80 4.42 8.89
CA ILE A 425 2.88 5.29 8.43
C ILE A 425 4.12 4.50 8.01
N THR A 426 4.38 3.37 8.67
CA THR A 426 5.52 2.49 8.39
C THR A 426 5.18 1.39 7.38
N SER A 427 3.89 1.16 7.12
CA SER A 427 3.42 0.11 6.23
C SER A 427 2.65 0.71 5.05
N GLY A 428 2.60 -0.07 3.97
CA GLY A 428 2.08 0.36 2.69
C GLY A 428 3.17 0.91 1.76
N ARG A 429 2.82 0.96 0.46
CA ARG A 429 3.77 1.20 -0.64
C ARG A 429 4.60 2.49 -0.48
N PHE A 430 4.02 3.54 0.11
CA PHE A 430 4.76 4.79 0.36
C PHE A 430 5.92 4.59 1.34
N ALA A 431 5.65 3.93 2.47
CA ALA A 431 6.62 3.73 3.53
C ALA A 431 7.73 2.75 3.11
N GLU A 432 7.35 1.66 2.44
CA GLU A 432 8.29 0.67 1.87
C GLU A 432 9.31 1.30 0.94
N GLU A 433 8.89 2.27 0.12
CA GLU A 433 9.75 2.90 -0.86
C GLU A 433 10.65 3.97 -0.24
N HIS A 434 10.11 4.75 0.71
CA HIS A 434 10.77 5.96 1.20
C HIS A 434 11.46 5.82 2.56
N VAL A 435 11.18 4.76 3.33
CA VAL A 435 11.72 4.55 4.69
C VAL A 435 12.54 3.26 4.71
N GLU A 436 13.74 3.33 5.28
CA GLU A 436 14.61 2.15 5.41
C GLU A 436 13.94 1.05 6.24
N GLU A 437 14.15 -0.20 5.84
CA GLU A 437 13.51 -1.37 6.46
C GLU A 437 13.82 -1.48 7.96
N HIS A 438 15.07 -1.23 8.38
CA HIS A 438 15.45 -1.27 9.79
C HIS A 438 14.74 -0.19 10.63
N VAL A 439 14.44 0.97 10.04
CA VAL A 439 13.71 2.07 10.69
C VAL A 439 12.24 1.71 10.83
N ARG A 440 11.64 1.08 9.82
CA ARG A 440 10.24 0.61 9.88
C ARG A 440 10.07 -0.45 10.97
N HIS A 441 10.94 -1.46 10.97
CA HIS A 441 10.87 -2.55 11.94
C HIS A 441 11.09 -2.10 13.38
N ILE A 442 12.00 -1.16 13.65
CA ILE A 442 12.21 -0.68 15.03
C ILE A 442 11.01 0.13 15.54
N ILE A 443 10.39 0.96 14.70
CA ILE A 443 9.19 1.74 15.08
C ILE A 443 8.02 0.80 15.39
N LEU A 444 7.81 -0.25 14.57
CA LEU A 444 6.79 -1.26 14.81
C LEU A 444 7.06 -2.06 16.08
N ALA A 445 8.31 -2.53 16.28
CA ALA A 445 8.68 -3.31 17.46
C ALA A 445 8.57 -2.51 18.76
N GLU A 446 8.94 -1.22 18.73
CA GLU A 446 8.73 -0.32 19.87
C GLU A 446 7.23 -0.11 20.15
N SER A 447 6.45 0.22 19.12
CA SER A 447 5.02 0.53 19.26
C SER A 447 4.16 -0.68 19.63
N GLY A 448 4.61 -1.90 19.33
CA GLY A 448 3.94 -3.11 19.82
C GLY A 448 4.29 -3.47 21.27
N ALA A 449 5.49 -3.12 21.74
CA ALA A 449 5.94 -3.47 23.08
C ALA A 449 5.55 -2.44 24.16
N ASN A 450 5.42 -1.18 23.78
CA ASN A 450 5.24 -0.08 24.72
C ASN A 450 3.83 0.01 25.35
N ASP A 451 2.78 -0.46 24.67
CA ASP A 451 1.41 -0.42 25.17
C ASP A 451 1.25 -1.33 26.39
N GLY A 452 2.06 -2.39 26.50
CA GLY A 452 2.17 -3.19 27.72
C GLY A 452 3.15 -2.61 28.75
N LEU A 453 4.23 -1.96 28.31
CA LEU A 453 5.25 -1.41 29.21
C LEU A 453 4.90 -0.04 29.82
N GLY A 454 3.73 0.52 29.52
CA GLY A 454 3.24 1.76 30.16
C GLY A 454 2.72 1.56 31.59
N PHE A 455 2.29 0.34 31.97
CA PHE A 455 1.80 0.00 33.32
C PHE A 455 2.73 0.42 34.46
N PRO A 456 4.07 0.16 34.39
CA PRO A 456 5.03 0.65 35.35
C PRO A 456 4.90 2.13 35.69
N PHE A 457 4.65 2.98 34.69
CA PHE A 457 4.57 4.43 34.86
C PHE A 457 3.23 4.85 35.46
N LEU A 458 2.13 4.26 34.97
CA LEU A 458 0.78 4.54 35.48
C LEU A 458 0.65 4.11 36.94
N PHE A 459 0.92 2.84 37.25
CA PHE A 459 0.72 2.30 38.58
C PHE A 459 1.72 2.87 39.60
N MET A 460 2.92 3.30 39.19
CA MET A 460 3.80 4.07 40.08
C MET A 460 3.12 5.37 40.52
N ALA A 461 2.52 6.12 39.59
CA ALA A 461 1.83 7.37 39.92
C ALA A 461 0.58 7.09 40.77
N VAL A 462 -0.25 6.12 40.38
CA VAL A 462 -1.50 5.79 41.07
C VAL A 462 -1.25 5.27 42.48
N LEU A 463 -0.30 4.36 42.70
CA LEU A 463 0.02 3.84 44.04
C LEU A 463 0.48 4.95 44.98
N LEU A 464 1.30 5.88 44.48
CA LEU A 464 1.73 7.04 45.26
C LEU A 464 0.57 8.02 45.54
N ILE A 465 -0.35 8.19 44.59
CA ILE A 465 -1.58 9.00 44.75
C ILE A 465 -2.50 8.35 45.79
N ALA A 466 -2.61 7.02 45.78
CA ALA A 466 -3.52 6.25 46.62
C ALA A 466 -3.17 6.29 48.11
N ARG A 467 -1.90 6.56 48.48
CA ARG A 467 -1.43 6.64 49.87
C ARG A 467 -2.29 7.59 50.70
N ARG A 468 -2.91 7.09 51.78
CA ARG A 468 -3.68 7.91 52.72
C ARG A 468 -2.81 8.42 53.87
N SER A 469 -3.28 9.50 54.52
CA SER A 469 -2.68 10.04 55.74
C SER A 469 -2.70 9.05 56.93
N SER A 470 -3.48 7.96 56.85
CA SER A 470 -3.49 6.84 57.81
C SER A 470 -2.35 5.84 57.61
N ASP A 471 -1.67 5.86 56.46
CA ASP A 471 -0.65 4.86 56.06
C ASP A 471 0.78 5.36 56.31
N PHE A 472 0.95 6.44 57.08
CA PHE A 472 2.28 6.98 57.45
C PHE A 472 3.14 6.01 58.29
N GLY A 473 2.60 4.84 58.67
CA GLY A 473 3.34 3.73 59.27
C GLY A 473 3.96 2.76 58.26
N GLU A 474 3.50 2.72 56.99
CA GLU A 474 4.09 1.89 55.94
C GLU A 474 5.13 2.69 55.13
N SER A 475 6.37 2.20 55.13
CA SER A 475 7.49 2.88 54.47
C SER A 475 7.26 3.02 52.96
N ILE A 476 7.79 4.08 52.33
CA ILE A 476 7.79 4.24 50.86
C ILE A 476 8.41 3.01 50.16
N GLY A 477 9.38 2.35 50.80
CA GLY A 477 9.99 1.13 50.28
C GLY A 477 9.02 -0.04 50.12
N GLN A 478 8.00 -0.15 50.97
CA GLN A 478 7.00 -1.21 50.87
C GLN A 478 6.09 -1.01 49.64
N GLU A 479 5.71 0.22 49.32
CA GLU A 479 4.95 0.53 48.10
C GLU A 479 5.79 0.31 46.84
N ILE A 480 7.06 0.70 46.87
CA ILE A 480 8.00 0.42 45.76
C ILE A 480 8.13 -1.09 45.56
N TRP A 481 8.18 -1.87 46.65
CA TRP A 481 8.22 -3.33 46.56
C TRP A 481 6.91 -3.93 46.02
N ARG A 482 5.75 -3.44 46.45
CA ARG A 482 4.43 -3.84 45.91
C ARG A 482 4.36 -3.55 44.41
N TRP A 483 4.79 -2.37 43.99
CA TRP A 483 4.89 -2.00 42.57
C TRP A 483 5.85 -2.91 41.80
N PHE A 484 7.06 -3.16 42.34
CA PHE A 484 8.05 -3.98 41.66
C PHE A 484 7.57 -5.42 41.50
N TYR A 485 7.03 -6.02 42.56
CA TYR A 485 6.52 -7.39 42.51
C TYR A 485 5.24 -7.51 41.68
N GLY A 486 4.25 -6.65 41.90
CA GLY A 486 2.98 -6.69 41.18
C GLY A 486 3.12 -6.35 39.69
N ILE A 487 3.77 -5.24 39.37
CA ILE A 487 3.80 -4.75 37.99
C ILE A 487 4.95 -5.37 37.19
N ILE A 488 6.18 -5.33 37.71
CA ILE A 488 7.35 -5.78 36.93
C ILE A 488 7.41 -7.31 36.85
N ILE A 489 7.21 -7.99 37.98
CA ILE A 489 7.32 -9.45 38.04
C ILE A 489 6.01 -10.14 37.64
N TYR A 490 4.88 -9.73 38.21
CA TYR A 490 3.61 -10.42 37.98
C TYR A 490 2.91 -9.99 36.70
N ASP A 491 2.79 -8.69 36.39
CA ASP A 491 2.14 -8.27 35.14
C ASP A 491 3.05 -8.43 33.92
N ILE A 492 4.26 -7.87 33.95
CA ILE A 492 5.12 -7.82 32.75
C ILE A 492 5.86 -9.14 32.50
N LEU A 493 6.59 -9.66 33.48
CA LEU A 493 7.43 -10.84 33.26
C LEU A 493 6.59 -12.10 33.01
N LEU A 494 5.49 -12.30 33.77
CA LEU A 494 4.58 -13.41 33.54
C LEU A 494 3.93 -13.31 32.16
N SER A 495 3.47 -12.12 31.75
CA SER A 495 2.92 -11.89 30.41
C SER A 495 3.90 -12.25 29.30
N CYS A 496 5.17 -11.82 29.42
CA CYS A 496 6.23 -12.20 28.47
C CYS A 496 6.41 -13.71 28.39
N VAL A 497 6.49 -14.40 29.52
CA VAL A 497 6.66 -15.86 29.57
C VAL A 497 5.43 -16.58 28.99
N TYR A 498 4.24 -16.11 29.34
CA TYR A 498 2.97 -16.68 28.92
C TYR A 498 2.75 -16.52 27.41
N GLY A 499 2.91 -15.30 26.88
CA GLY A 499 2.83 -15.02 25.45
C GLY A 499 3.86 -15.82 24.65
N ALA A 500 5.11 -15.90 25.13
CA ALA A 500 6.15 -16.68 24.47
C ALA A 500 5.79 -18.18 24.39
N LEU A 501 5.25 -18.75 25.48
CA LEU A 501 4.80 -20.13 25.54
C LEU A 501 3.61 -20.38 24.59
N LEU A 502 2.59 -19.52 24.64
CA LEU A 502 1.41 -19.63 23.78
C LEU A 502 1.78 -19.55 22.30
N GLY A 503 2.55 -18.54 21.89
CA GLY A 503 2.99 -18.39 20.50
C GLY A 503 3.81 -19.58 20.02
N TYR A 504 4.66 -20.16 20.89
CA TYR A 504 5.42 -21.37 20.57
C TYR A 504 4.50 -22.58 20.33
N ILE A 505 3.54 -22.81 21.23
CA ILE A 505 2.56 -23.90 21.11
C ILE A 505 1.71 -23.70 19.86
N ALA A 506 1.16 -22.51 19.67
CA ALA A 506 0.30 -22.15 18.54
C ALA A 506 1.00 -22.41 17.20
N ARG A 507 2.28 -22.02 17.08
CA ARG A 507 3.09 -22.30 15.89
C ARG A 507 3.25 -23.81 15.64
N LYS A 508 3.57 -24.59 16.68
CA LYS A 508 3.76 -26.03 16.56
C LYS A 508 2.46 -26.74 16.15
N VAL A 509 1.34 -26.34 16.76
CA VAL A 509 0.01 -26.87 16.45
C VAL A 509 -0.38 -26.54 15.01
N LEU A 510 -0.23 -25.28 14.60
CA LEU A 510 -0.56 -24.87 13.23
C LEU A 510 0.29 -25.60 12.20
N ARG A 511 1.60 -25.72 12.44
CA ARG A 511 2.50 -26.43 11.52
C ARG A 511 2.13 -27.91 11.42
N TRP A 512 1.81 -28.54 12.54
CA TRP A 512 1.33 -29.93 12.55
C TRP A 512 0.03 -30.07 11.75
N ALA A 513 -0.95 -29.19 11.98
CA ALA A 513 -2.23 -29.20 11.26
C ALA A 513 -2.03 -28.99 9.75
N ALA A 514 -1.19 -28.03 9.35
CA ALA A 514 -0.87 -27.74 7.96
C ALA A 514 -0.16 -28.91 7.27
N THR A 515 0.81 -29.56 7.93
CA THR A 515 1.50 -30.74 7.36
C THR A 515 0.60 -31.96 7.18
N HIS A 516 -0.50 -32.02 7.92
CA HIS A 516 -1.50 -33.10 7.81
C HIS A 516 -2.71 -32.71 6.94
N ASN A 517 -2.65 -31.56 6.25
CA ASN A 517 -3.75 -31.02 5.43
C ASN A 517 -5.08 -30.89 6.21
N LEU A 518 -5.00 -30.51 7.49
CA LEU A 518 -6.17 -30.32 8.35
C LEU A 518 -6.71 -28.88 8.32
N ILE A 519 -6.04 -27.96 7.62
CA ILE A 519 -6.43 -26.55 7.56
C ILE A 519 -6.46 -26.06 6.11
N ASP A 520 -7.55 -25.38 5.75
CA ASP A 520 -7.69 -24.68 4.48
C ASP A 520 -7.03 -23.30 4.54
N MET A 521 -6.63 -22.77 3.38
CA MET A 521 -5.94 -21.47 3.27
C MET A 521 -6.75 -20.33 3.90
N SER A 522 -8.09 -20.31 3.74
CA SER A 522 -8.94 -19.26 4.35
C SER A 522 -8.92 -19.28 5.89
N ASN A 523 -8.77 -20.45 6.50
CA ASN A 523 -8.71 -20.62 7.95
C ASN A 523 -7.30 -20.40 8.51
N PHE A 524 -6.27 -20.58 7.67
CA PHE A 524 -4.88 -20.31 8.02
C PHE A 524 -4.65 -18.84 8.41
N PHE A 525 -5.23 -17.90 7.65
CA PHE A 525 -5.06 -16.46 7.92
C PHE A 525 -5.87 -15.97 9.13
N SER A 526 -7.03 -16.59 9.37
CA SER A 526 -7.86 -16.31 10.57
C SER A 526 -7.22 -16.76 11.89
N TYR A 527 -6.17 -17.59 11.83
CA TYR A 527 -5.52 -18.15 13.00
C TYR A 527 -4.88 -17.09 13.91
N GLY A 528 -4.26 -16.05 13.32
CA GLY A 528 -3.68 -14.93 14.09
C GLY A 528 -4.73 -14.18 14.91
N PHE A 529 -5.87 -13.86 14.29
CA PHE A 529 -6.99 -13.22 14.98
C PHE A 529 -7.55 -14.08 16.12
N GLY A 530 -7.72 -15.38 15.88
CA GLY A 530 -8.13 -16.33 16.91
C GLY A 530 -7.12 -16.42 18.06
N LEU A 531 -5.81 -16.39 17.77
CA LEU A 531 -4.76 -16.39 18.77
C LEU A 531 -4.76 -15.11 19.62
N ALA A 532 -5.07 -13.94 19.04
CA ALA A 532 -5.23 -12.70 19.79
C ALA A 532 -6.38 -12.82 20.79
N LEU A 533 -7.58 -13.18 20.35
CA LEU A 533 -8.75 -13.33 21.23
C LEU A 533 -8.53 -14.39 22.31
N PHE A 534 -7.90 -15.51 21.95
CA PHE A 534 -7.55 -16.55 22.89
C PHE A 534 -6.58 -16.03 23.96
N THR A 535 -5.52 -15.33 23.53
CA THR A 535 -4.51 -14.77 24.44
C THR A 535 -5.10 -13.71 25.35
N VAL A 536 -5.94 -12.81 24.84
CA VAL A 536 -6.67 -11.81 25.66
C VAL A 536 -7.51 -12.49 26.74
N GLY A 537 -8.34 -13.46 26.33
CA GLY A 537 -9.23 -14.16 27.25
C GLY A 537 -8.46 -14.90 28.33
N THR A 538 -7.42 -15.65 27.97
CA THR A 538 -6.69 -16.48 28.94
C THR A 538 -5.68 -15.71 29.78
N ALA A 539 -4.98 -14.71 29.22
CA ALA A 539 -4.09 -13.84 29.99
C ALA A 539 -4.90 -12.99 30.99
N GLY A 540 -6.07 -12.49 30.58
CA GLY A 540 -7.01 -11.81 31.46
C GLY A 540 -7.46 -12.67 32.64
N LEU A 541 -7.69 -13.98 32.44
CA LEU A 541 -8.00 -14.90 33.55
C LEU A 541 -6.84 -15.07 34.54
N PHE A 542 -5.60 -14.99 34.08
CA PHE A 542 -4.43 -14.99 34.97
C PHE A 542 -4.20 -13.65 35.66
N GLY A 543 -4.92 -12.60 35.29
CA GLY A 543 -4.74 -11.25 35.81
C GLY A 543 -3.40 -10.61 35.43
N THR A 544 -2.77 -11.07 34.34
CA THR A 544 -1.52 -10.52 33.81
C THR A 544 -1.80 -9.56 32.66
N ASP A 545 -0.79 -8.83 32.19
CA ASP A 545 -0.93 -7.93 31.05
C ASP A 545 -1.18 -8.73 29.77
N ASP A 546 -2.40 -8.66 29.26
CA ASP A 546 -2.86 -9.41 28.10
C ASP A 546 -2.47 -8.77 26.76
N ILE A 547 -2.29 -7.45 26.72
CA ILE A 547 -1.80 -6.72 25.54
C ILE A 547 -0.35 -7.08 25.28
N LEU A 548 0.51 -7.02 26.31
CA LEU A 548 1.90 -7.45 26.18
C LEU A 548 2.00 -8.94 25.81
N ALA A 549 1.11 -9.78 26.36
CA ALA A 549 1.09 -11.20 26.08
C ALA A 549 0.78 -11.45 24.61
N CYS A 550 -0.16 -10.69 24.02
CA CYS A 550 -0.50 -10.74 22.61
C CYS A 550 0.69 -10.35 21.71
N PHE A 551 1.40 -9.27 22.03
CA PHE A 551 2.59 -8.85 21.28
C PHE A 551 3.69 -9.94 21.30
N VAL A 552 3.98 -10.48 22.49
CA VAL A 552 5.01 -11.52 22.64
C VAL A 552 4.57 -12.85 22.01
N ALA A 553 3.28 -13.17 22.06
CA ALA A 553 2.72 -14.33 21.37
C ALA A 553 2.88 -14.23 19.85
N GLY A 554 2.59 -13.07 19.25
CA GLY A 554 2.81 -12.81 17.83
C GLY A 554 4.27 -13.04 17.41
N ASN A 555 5.22 -12.47 18.17
CA ASN A 555 6.67 -12.63 17.90
C ASN A 555 7.16 -14.07 18.07
N SER A 556 6.68 -14.80 19.09
CA SER A 556 7.05 -16.20 19.31
C SER A 556 6.44 -17.13 18.25
N PHE A 557 5.25 -16.76 17.76
CA PHE A 557 4.53 -17.47 16.72
C PHE A 557 5.25 -17.41 15.36
N THR A 558 5.91 -16.29 15.03
CA THR A 558 6.66 -16.09 13.77
C THR A 558 8.16 -16.27 13.89
N TRP A 559 8.64 -16.91 14.95
CA TRP A 559 10.09 -17.01 15.26
C TRP A 559 10.97 -17.69 14.18
N ASP A 560 10.39 -18.43 13.24
CA ASP A 560 11.08 -19.06 12.08
C ASP A 560 10.55 -18.58 10.72
N ASP A 561 9.83 -17.46 10.65
CA ASP A 561 9.28 -16.79 9.44
C ASP A 561 8.33 -17.64 8.56
N TRP A 562 8.13 -18.91 8.86
CA TRP A 562 7.33 -19.84 8.04
C TRP A 562 5.88 -19.38 7.82
N PHE A 563 5.27 -18.78 8.85
CA PHE A 563 3.91 -18.22 8.79
C PHE A 563 3.90 -16.86 8.10
N ARG A 564 4.78 -15.94 8.52
CA ARG A 564 4.90 -14.57 8.01
C ARG A 564 5.03 -14.53 6.49
N LEU A 565 5.93 -15.33 5.92
CA LEU A 565 6.17 -15.39 4.47
C LEU A 565 4.97 -15.89 3.67
N ARG A 566 4.12 -16.77 4.24
CA ARG A 566 2.88 -17.22 3.59
C ARG A 566 1.76 -16.19 3.70
N GLN A 567 1.86 -15.32 4.68
CA GLN A 567 0.89 -14.26 4.92
C GLN A 567 1.13 -13.05 4.02
N GLU A 568 2.37 -12.76 3.65
CA GLU A 568 2.71 -11.67 2.71
C GLU A 568 1.97 -11.79 1.35
N GLU A 569 1.52 -12.98 0.98
CA GLU A 569 0.76 -13.21 -0.27
C GLU A 569 -0.75 -12.91 -0.14
N ASN A 570 -1.27 -12.59 1.06
CA ASN A 570 -2.70 -12.41 1.30
C ASN A 570 -3.04 -11.16 2.13
N ASP A 571 -3.96 -10.35 1.61
CA ASP A 571 -4.37 -9.06 2.17
C ASP A 571 -5.33 -9.18 3.40
N PHE A 572 -5.61 -10.38 3.91
CA PHE A 572 -6.59 -10.59 5.00
C PHE A 572 -6.27 -9.79 6.27
N GLN A 573 -5.01 -9.73 6.70
CA GLN A 573 -4.61 -8.93 7.86
C GLN A 573 -4.84 -7.43 7.60
N GLU A 574 -4.52 -6.95 6.39
CA GLU A 574 -4.73 -5.55 6.03
C GLU A 574 -6.23 -5.17 6.10
N ILE A 575 -7.12 -6.08 5.72
CA ILE A 575 -8.58 -5.87 5.82
C ILE A 575 -9.03 -5.76 7.28
N ILE A 576 -8.57 -6.66 8.16
CA ILE A 576 -8.89 -6.60 9.60
C ILE A 576 -8.34 -5.32 10.23
N ASP A 577 -7.08 -5.01 9.94
CA ASP A 577 -6.42 -3.79 10.42
C ASP A 577 -7.23 -2.56 9.98
N MET A 578 -7.55 -2.44 8.69
CA MET A 578 -8.38 -1.34 8.16
C MET A 578 -9.73 -1.24 8.90
N LEU A 579 -10.46 -2.36 9.03
CA LEU A 579 -11.77 -2.36 9.67
C LEU A 579 -11.71 -1.91 11.14
N LEU A 580 -10.78 -2.46 11.92
CA LEU A 580 -10.62 -2.13 13.34
C LEU A 580 -10.14 -0.68 13.52
N ASN A 581 -9.21 -0.23 12.68
CA ASN A 581 -8.67 1.14 12.70
C ASN A 581 -9.76 2.16 12.38
N ALA A 582 -10.52 1.94 11.31
CA ALA A 582 -11.62 2.81 10.94
C ALA A 582 -12.67 2.91 12.05
N ALA A 583 -13.05 1.77 12.65
CA ALA A 583 -14.03 1.73 13.72
C ALA A 583 -13.55 2.50 14.97
N ILE A 584 -12.34 2.22 15.46
CA ILE A 584 -11.85 2.81 16.71
C ILE A 584 -11.55 4.30 16.56
N PHE A 585 -10.96 4.74 15.45
CA PHE A 585 -10.67 6.17 15.24
C PHE A 585 -11.94 6.98 14.97
N MET A 586 -12.94 6.37 14.34
CA MET A 586 -14.27 6.98 14.26
C MET A 586 -14.89 7.11 15.65
N TYR A 587 -14.83 6.06 16.48
CA TYR A 587 -15.31 6.10 17.85
C TYR A 587 -14.59 7.17 18.69
N ILE A 588 -13.26 7.25 18.59
CA ILE A 588 -12.45 8.31 19.23
C ILE A 588 -12.95 9.69 18.79
N GLY A 589 -13.20 9.90 17.49
CA GLY A 589 -13.73 11.17 16.98
C GLY A 589 -15.10 11.56 17.55
N ILE A 590 -15.93 10.57 17.89
CA ILE A 590 -17.27 10.77 18.50
C ILE A 590 -17.14 11.21 19.96
N ILE A 591 -16.23 10.62 20.74
CA ILE A 591 -16.13 10.84 22.20
C ILE A 591 -15.32 12.08 22.62
N ILE A 592 -14.75 12.85 21.68
CA ILE A 592 -13.94 14.04 22.00
C ILE A 592 -14.77 15.08 22.79
N PRO A 593 -14.39 15.44 24.04
CA PRO A 593 -15.16 16.36 24.87
C PRO A 593 -14.83 17.82 24.55
N TRP A 594 -15.32 18.33 23.40
CA TRP A 594 -14.99 19.67 22.90
C TRP A 594 -15.27 20.80 23.89
N HIS A 595 -16.33 20.67 24.69
CA HIS A 595 -16.72 21.69 25.68
C HIS A 595 -15.67 21.82 26.81
N ASP A 596 -15.01 20.73 27.20
CA ASP A 596 -14.10 20.72 28.34
C ASP A 596 -12.73 21.36 28.06
N PHE A 597 -12.32 21.47 26.79
CA PHE A 597 -11.05 22.11 26.43
C PHE A 597 -10.98 23.60 26.79
N SER A 598 -12.14 24.23 26.99
CA SER A 598 -12.25 25.63 27.41
C SER A 598 -12.79 25.79 28.84
N ASN A 599 -12.92 24.70 29.59
CA ASN A 599 -13.50 24.68 30.92
C ASN A 599 -12.50 25.11 31.99
N GLU A 600 -12.59 26.38 32.42
CA GLU A 600 -11.71 26.94 33.45
C GLU A 600 -11.87 26.26 34.82
N ALA A 601 -13.03 25.65 35.12
CA ALA A 601 -13.24 24.93 36.36
C ALA A 601 -12.35 23.69 36.48
N LEU A 602 -12.02 23.07 35.34
CA LEU A 602 -11.05 21.98 35.27
C LEU A 602 -9.60 22.49 35.26
N GLY A 603 -9.37 23.81 35.16
CA GLY A 603 -8.03 24.38 35.01
C GLY A 603 -7.54 24.38 33.55
N LEU A 604 -8.43 24.13 32.60
CA LEU A 604 -8.17 24.09 31.16
C LEU A 604 -8.50 25.43 30.50
N SER A 605 -7.77 25.74 29.43
CA SER A 605 -8.00 26.92 28.59
C SER A 605 -7.61 26.56 27.17
N GLY A 606 -8.47 26.89 26.20
CA GLY A 606 -8.34 26.37 24.83
C GLY A 606 -6.95 26.59 24.21
N TRP A 607 -6.37 27.78 24.37
CA TRP A 607 -5.03 28.07 23.83
C TRP A 607 -3.92 27.28 24.55
N ARG A 608 -4.05 27.04 25.86
CA ARG A 608 -3.06 26.28 26.64
C ARG A 608 -3.05 24.82 26.24
N VAL A 609 -4.23 24.26 25.97
CA VAL A 609 -4.42 22.89 25.50
C VAL A 609 -3.80 22.72 24.10
N VAL A 610 -4.00 23.69 23.19
CA VAL A 610 -3.32 23.71 21.87
C VAL A 610 -1.79 23.77 22.01
N VAL A 611 -1.28 24.66 22.87
CA VAL A 611 0.17 24.75 23.15
C VAL A 611 0.69 23.45 23.76
N LEU A 612 -0.08 22.80 24.64
CA LEU A 612 0.26 21.49 25.19
C LEU A 612 0.38 20.46 24.07
N GLY A 613 -0.59 20.33 23.17
CA GLY A 613 -0.52 19.41 22.03
C GLY A 613 0.72 19.62 21.16
N ILE A 614 1.02 20.88 20.80
CA ILE A 614 2.21 21.23 20.00
C ILE A 614 3.50 20.87 20.74
N THR A 615 3.60 21.24 22.02
CA THR A 615 4.83 21.02 22.81
C THR A 615 5.04 19.55 23.12
N VAL A 616 3.98 18.77 23.38
CA VAL A 616 4.07 17.32 23.57
C VAL A 616 4.61 16.66 22.30
N ILE A 617 4.06 16.96 21.12
CA ILE A 617 4.55 16.39 19.85
C ILE A 617 6.03 16.72 19.60
N LEU A 618 6.45 17.96 19.87
CA LEU A 618 7.80 18.42 19.56
C LEU A 618 8.85 18.02 20.60
N LEU A 619 8.50 18.01 21.90
CA LEU A 619 9.47 17.92 22.99
C LEU A 619 9.48 16.56 23.70
N ARG A 620 8.38 15.79 23.60
CA ARG A 620 8.28 14.48 24.28
C ARG A 620 9.35 13.50 23.81
N ARG A 621 9.69 13.51 22.52
CA ARG A 621 10.43 12.40 21.91
C ARG A 621 11.62 12.82 21.05
N ILE A 622 11.43 13.75 20.12
CA ILE A 622 12.46 14.17 19.15
C ILE A 622 13.81 14.54 19.81
N PRO A 623 13.87 15.43 20.83
CA PRO A 623 15.16 15.84 21.38
C PRO A 623 15.90 14.66 22.02
N TRP A 624 15.16 13.74 22.63
CA TRP A 624 15.70 12.64 23.42
C TRP A 624 16.18 11.50 22.53
N VAL A 625 15.41 11.12 21.51
CA VAL A 625 15.84 10.12 20.51
C VAL A 625 17.07 10.62 19.75
N VAL A 626 17.08 11.91 19.37
CA VAL A 626 18.25 12.53 18.72
C VAL A 626 19.45 12.61 19.65
N SER A 627 19.26 12.76 20.97
CA SER A 627 20.37 12.72 21.93
C SER A 627 20.91 11.30 22.14
N ALA A 628 20.03 10.29 22.11
CA ALA A 628 20.35 8.90 22.39
C ALA A 628 20.79 8.10 21.16
N TYR A 629 20.68 8.64 19.93
CA TYR A 629 20.94 7.87 18.72
C TYR A 629 22.30 7.15 18.69
N ARG A 630 23.34 7.72 19.32
CA ARG A 630 24.68 7.10 19.37
C ARG A 630 24.73 5.81 20.18
N ILE A 631 23.80 5.62 21.11
CA ILE A 631 23.69 4.42 21.93
C ILE A 631 22.58 3.49 21.43
N THR A 632 21.88 3.84 20.35
CA THR A 632 20.84 3.04 19.71
C THR A 632 21.39 2.44 18.42
N PRO A 633 21.93 1.20 18.43
CA PRO A 633 22.71 0.66 17.31
C PRO A 633 21.98 0.60 15.97
N VAL A 634 20.66 0.42 15.98
CA VAL A 634 19.85 0.37 14.75
C VAL A 634 19.80 1.72 14.03
N LEU A 635 19.98 2.85 14.73
CA LEU A 635 19.95 4.19 14.15
C LEU A 635 21.36 4.60 13.69
N ARG A 636 21.56 4.63 12.38
CA ARG A 636 22.86 4.92 11.75
C ARG A 636 23.09 6.41 11.60
N THR A 637 22.03 7.18 11.33
CA THR A 637 22.15 8.63 11.09
C THR A 637 21.32 9.45 12.08
N TRP A 638 21.69 10.72 12.26
CA TRP A 638 20.91 11.65 13.05
C TRP A 638 19.55 11.98 12.39
N GLN A 639 19.41 11.75 11.09
CA GLN A 639 18.15 11.97 10.37
C GLN A 639 17.18 10.83 10.62
N GLU A 640 17.67 9.59 10.66
CA GLU A 640 16.91 8.44 11.13
C GLU A 640 16.42 8.66 12.57
N SER A 641 17.24 9.24 13.45
CA SER A 641 16.81 9.52 14.82
C SER A 641 15.77 10.65 14.94
N VAL A 642 15.85 11.69 14.09
CA VAL A 642 14.77 12.68 13.96
C VAL A 642 13.50 12.03 13.41
N PHE A 643 13.62 11.15 12.42
CA PHE A 643 12.49 10.44 11.82
C PHE A 643 11.80 9.53 12.84
N VAL A 644 12.56 8.66 13.51
CA VAL A 644 12.06 7.79 14.57
C VAL A 644 11.45 8.64 15.68
N GLY A 645 12.14 9.69 16.14
CA GLY A 645 11.62 10.58 17.17
C GLY A 645 10.32 11.32 16.78
N TRP A 646 10.12 11.62 15.50
CA TRP A 646 8.88 12.20 14.98
C TRP A 646 7.76 11.15 14.92
N PHE A 647 8.04 9.96 14.40
CA PHE A 647 7.04 8.90 14.24
C PHE A 647 6.91 8.00 15.47
N GLY A 648 6.50 8.62 16.58
CA GLY A 648 5.97 7.94 17.77
C GLY A 648 4.59 8.51 18.11
N PRO A 649 3.56 8.18 17.31
CA PRO A 649 2.23 8.77 17.44
C PRO A 649 1.54 8.36 18.74
N ILE A 650 0.59 9.17 19.18
CA ILE A 650 -0.35 8.90 20.29
C ILE A 650 -1.69 8.52 19.66
N GLY A 651 -2.26 7.39 20.06
CA GLY A 651 -3.47 6.83 19.43
C GLY A 651 -4.34 6.07 20.42
N VAL A 652 -4.79 4.88 20.03
CA VAL A 652 -5.78 4.06 20.72
C VAL A 652 -5.27 3.62 22.09
N GLY A 653 -3.98 3.27 22.19
CA GLY A 653 -3.33 2.92 23.47
C GLY A 653 -3.62 3.97 24.56
N ALA A 654 -3.50 5.26 24.23
CA ALA A 654 -3.74 6.32 25.21
C ALA A 654 -5.18 6.35 25.74
N VAL A 655 -6.16 5.99 24.92
CA VAL A 655 -7.58 5.92 25.32
C VAL A 655 -7.82 4.73 26.25
N TYR A 656 -7.22 3.57 25.96
CA TYR A 656 -7.21 2.44 26.87
C TYR A 656 -6.62 2.81 28.25
N TYR A 657 -5.50 3.55 28.26
CA TYR A 657 -4.88 4.01 29.50
C TYR A 657 -5.71 5.05 30.28
N ILE A 658 -6.61 5.81 29.64
CA ILE A 658 -7.57 6.67 30.36
C ILE A 658 -8.42 5.79 31.27
N GLU A 659 -9.01 4.74 30.71
CA GLU A 659 -9.92 3.85 31.44
C GLU A 659 -9.19 3.04 32.52
N VAL A 660 -7.99 2.53 32.22
CA VAL A 660 -7.15 1.87 33.25
C VAL A 660 -6.84 2.83 34.40
N ALA A 661 -6.52 4.09 34.10
CA ALA A 661 -6.29 5.09 35.14
C ALA A 661 -7.55 5.40 35.95
N LEU A 662 -8.71 5.50 35.30
CA LEU A 662 -10.00 5.73 35.98
C LEU A 662 -10.41 4.55 36.86
N HIS A 663 -10.12 3.31 36.48
CA HIS A 663 -10.34 2.14 37.34
C HIS A 663 -9.37 2.09 38.52
N ALA A 664 -8.11 2.49 38.31
CA ALA A 664 -7.08 2.38 39.33
C ALA A 664 -7.07 3.55 40.34
N VAL A 665 -7.45 4.76 39.93
CA VAL A 665 -7.56 5.92 40.82
C VAL A 665 -8.74 5.73 41.77
N PRO A 666 -8.55 5.76 43.11
CA PRO A 666 -9.63 5.44 44.03
C PRO A 666 -10.81 6.41 43.91
N ASP A 667 -12.01 5.85 43.81
CA ASP A 667 -13.26 6.60 43.77
C ASP A 667 -13.79 6.90 45.18
N ASP A 668 -13.02 7.68 45.94
CA ASP A 668 -13.39 8.15 47.28
C ASP A 668 -13.77 9.63 47.30
N HIS A 669 -14.12 10.19 46.13
CA HIS A 669 -14.41 11.61 45.86
C HIS A 669 -13.27 12.60 46.20
N THR A 670 -12.13 12.13 46.71
CA THR A 670 -10.99 13.01 47.04
C THR A 670 -10.21 13.45 45.80
N ARG A 671 -10.32 12.69 44.71
CA ARG A 671 -9.56 12.85 43.46
C ARG A 671 -10.47 13.11 42.25
N GLU A 672 -11.66 13.65 42.50
CA GLU A 672 -12.67 13.90 41.45
C GLU A 672 -12.15 14.84 40.36
N HIS A 673 -11.32 15.82 40.73
CA HIS A 673 -10.70 16.72 39.76
C HIS A 673 -9.75 15.98 38.80
N LEU A 674 -8.92 15.06 39.31
CA LEU A 674 -8.06 14.20 38.49
C LEU A 674 -8.89 13.31 37.56
N ARG A 675 -9.93 12.66 38.08
CA ARG A 675 -10.81 11.76 37.28
C ARG A 675 -11.44 12.51 36.10
N ARG A 676 -11.85 13.77 36.29
CA ARG A 676 -12.45 14.59 35.21
C ARG A 676 -11.44 15.17 34.23
N ILE A 677 -10.19 15.37 34.62
CA ILE A 677 -9.20 16.07 33.79
C ILE A 677 -8.35 15.14 32.93
N ILE A 678 -8.20 13.86 33.31
CA ILE A 678 -7.44 12.86 32.53
C ILE A 678 -8.01 12.78 31.10
N THR A 679 -9.31 12.55 30.97
CA THR A 679 -9.98 12.33 29.67
C THR A 679 -9.77 13.47 28.67
N PRO A 680 -10.10 14.75 28.97
CA PRO A 680 -9.90 15.83 28.00
C PRO A 680 -8.43 16.07 27.66
N VAL A 681 -7.51 15.97 28.62
CA VAL A 681 -6.08 16.21 28.34
C VAL A 681 -5.50 15.14 27.41
N VAL A 682 -5.80 13.87 27.68
CA VAL A 682 -5.29 12.74 26.89
C VAL A 682 -5.93 12.72 25.51
N LEU A 683 -7.26 12.85 25.40
CA LEU A 683 -7.95 12.87 24.10
C LEU A 683 -7.52 14.04 23.21
N PHE A 684 -7.19 15.21 23.79
CA PHE A 684 -6.63 16.29 23.00
C PHE A 684 -5.24 15.97 22.45
N CYS A 685 -4.41 15.27 23.23
CA CYS A 685 -3.09 14.81 22.77
C CYS A 685 -3.24 13.77 21.64
N VAL A 686 -4.19 12.82 21.77
CA VAL A 686 -4.54 11.86 20.72
C VAL A 686 -4.98 12.60 19.46
N PHE A 687 -5.94 13.53 19.57
CA PHE A 687 -6.42 14.33 18.44
C PHE A 687 -5.29 15.10 17.76
N SER A 688 -4.44 15.79 18.53
CA SER A 688 -3.30 16.54 18.02
C SER A 688 -2.31 15.65 17.26
N SER A 689 -2.08 14.44 17.77
CA SER A 689 -1.23 13.42 17.16
C SER A 689 -1.81 12.91 15.84
N VAL A 690 -3.07 12.49 15.82
CA VAL A 690 -3.74 11.99 14.61
C VAL A 690 -3.72 13.03 13.50
N VAL A 691 -4.03 14.30 13.82
CA VAL A 691 -3.98 15.41 12.87
C VAL A 691 -2.56 15.64 12.36
N THR A 692 -1.57 15.71 13.25
CA THR A 692 -0.20 16.03 12.88
C THR A 692 0.42 14.94 12.01
N HIS A 693 0.31 13.67 12.42
CA HIS A 693 0.88 12.55 11.69
C HIS A 693 0.10 12.25 10.41
N GLY A 694 -1.24 12.35 10.44
CA GLY A 694 -2.08 12.11 9.27
C GLY A 694 -1.89 13.12 8.13
N VAL A 695 -1.51 14.37 8.47
CA VAL A 695 -1.20 15.42 7.49
C VAL A 695 0.28 15.44 7.09
N THR A 696 1.17 14.80 7.86
CA THR A 696 2.62 14.82 7.62
C THR A 696 2.98 14.27 6.23
N ILE A 697 2.49 13.08 5.88
CA ILE A 697 2.82 12.42 4.59
C ILE A 697 2.38 13.27 3.39
N PRO A 698 1.10 13.71 3.28
CA PRO A 698 0.69 14.57 2.17
C PRO A 698 1.44 15.91 2.15
N LEU A 699 1.78 16.52 3.29
CA LEU A 699 2.58 17.75 3.31
C LEU A 699 4.01 17.54 2.80
N ILE A 700 4.64 16.40 3.08
CA ILE A 700 5.99 16.10 2.58
C ILE A 700 5.94 15.89 1.06
N TYR A 701 4.90 15.23 0.56
CA TYR A 701 4.74 14.95 -0.87
C TYR A 701 4.35 16.20 -1.69
N PHE A 702 3.35 16.96 -1.24
CA PHE A 702 2.83 18.14 -1.95
C PHE A 702 3.56 19.44 -1.57
N GLY A 703 4.23 19.50 -0.42
CA GLY A 703 4.92 20.69 0.10
C GLY A 703 5.96 21.29 -0.85
N PRO A 704 6.83 20.49 -1.51
CA PRO A 704 7.78 20.99 -2.50
C PRO A 704 7.10 21.67 -3.71
N HIS A 705 5.89 21.25 -4.09
CA HIS A 705 5.13 21.81 -5.20
C HIS A 705 4.41 23.12 -4.81
N VAL A 706 3.85 23.19 -3.60
CA VAL A 706 3.20 24.41 -3.08
C VAL A 706 4.24 25.52 -2.80
N VAL A 707 5.38 25.17 -2.19
CA VAL A 707 6.44 26.14 -1.86
C VAL A 707 7.14 26.68 -3.11
N ARG A 708 7.27 25.88 -4.19
CA ARG A 708 7.78 26.38 -5.48
C ARG A 708 6.86 27.44 -6.10
N HIS A 709 5.54 27.26 -6.05
CA HIS A 709 4.59 28.26 -6.56
C HIS A 709 4.56 29.55 -5.73
N THR A 710 4.60 29.47 -4.39
CA THR A 710 4.61 30.66 -3.52
C THR A 710 5.93 31.44 -3.60
N ARG A 711 7.06 30.74 -3.78
CA ARG A 711 8.37 31.38 -3.93
C ARG A 711 8.54 32.07 -5.30
N THR A 712 7.87 31.57 -6.33
CA THR A 712 7.88 32.19 -7.67
C THR A 712 7.05 33.49 -7.70
N LEU A 713 6.00 33.59 -6.87
CA LEU A 713 5.20 34.82 -6.71
C LEU A 713 5.86 35.89 -5.83
N THR A 714 6.80 35.53 -4.96
CA THR A 714 7.48 36.49 -4.08
C THR A 714 8.80 37.00 -4.66
N ILE A 715 9.42 36.29 -5.61
CA ILE A 715 10.64 36.72 -6.30
C ILE A 715 10.26 37.49 -7.58
N THR A 716 9.61 38.65 -7.42
CA THR A 716 9.67 39.71 -8.45
C THR A 716 10.13 41.04 -7.86
N ARG A 717 10.48 41.09 -6.57
CA ARG A 717 11.25 42.20 -6.00
C ARG A 717 12.24 41.64 -4.99
N THR A 718 13.49 41.60 -5.38
CA THR A 718 14.65 42.27 -4.75
C THR A 718 15.88 41.42 -5.04
N THR A 719 16.70 41.89 -5.97
CA THR A 719 18.08 41.45 -6.16
C THR A 719 18.92 42.02 -5.00
N GLN A 720 19.44 41.16 -4.13
CA GLN A 720 20.78 41.31 -3.56
C GLN A 720 21.18 40.08 -2.73
N SER A 721 22.43 39.68 -2.95
CA SER A 721 23.22 38.68 -2.25
C SER A 721 23.13 38.80 -0.72
N ALA A 722 22.83 37.70 -0.05
CA ALA A 722 23.31 37.42 1.30
C ALA A 722 23.24 35.90 1.57
N ASP A 723 24.41 35.30 1.70
CA ASP A 723 24.62 33.92 2.12
C ASP A 723 24.17 33.78 3.59
N ARG A 724 22.91 33.40 3.80
CA ARG A 724 22.35 33.11 5.12
C ARG A 724 22.20 31.60 5.25
N ARG A 725 22.96 31.01 6.18
CA ARG A 725 22.65 29.70 6.78
C ARG A 725 21.24 29.74 7.36
N THR A 726 20.24 29.42 6.55
CA THR A 726 18.86 29.25 6.97
C THR A 726 18.80 28.04 7.89
N LYS A 727 18.39 28.28 9.14
CA LYS A 727 17.97 27.22 10.07
C LYS A 727 16.87 26.41 9.38
N LYS A 728 17.13 25.13 9.12
CA LYS A 728 16.18 24.23 8.45
C LYS A 728 14.99 24.00 9.38
N SER A 729 13.78 24.04 8.84
CA SER A 729 12.57 23.63 9.58
C SER A 729 12.61 22.13 9.85
N LEU A 730 11.98 21.66 10.93
CA LEU A 730 11.81 20.23 11.23
C LEU A 730 11.16 19.49 10.06
N LEU A 731 10.13 20.07 9.43
CA LEU A 731 9.51 19.54 8.21
C LEU A 731 10.50 19.45 7.03
N GLN A 732 11.44 20.40 6.93
CA GLN A 732 12.51 20.32 5.94
C GLN A 732 13.56 19.26 6.32
N MET A 733 13.76 18.97 7.60
CA MET A 733 14.69 17.91 8.03
C MET A 733 14.11 16.52 7.81
N VAL A 734 12.83 16.30 8.15
CA VAL A 734 12.09 15.08 7.81
C VAL A 734 12.00 14.93 6.29
N GLY A 735 11.67 16.00 5.56
CA GLY A 735 11.70 16.01 4.10
C GLY A 735 13.10 15.73 3.51
N ASN A 736 14.17 16.21 4.15
CA ASN A 736 15.55 15.94 3.73
C ASN A 736 15.98 14.50 4.01
N TYR A 737 15.42 13.79 4.99
CA TYR A 737 15.66 12.36 5.16
C TYR A 737 15.20 11.61 3.90
N PHE A 738 13.96 11.91 3.45
CA PHE A 738 13.41 11.37 2.22
C PHE A 738 14.24 11.72 0.97
N THR A 739 14.79 12.94 0.88
CA THR A 739 15.63 13.36 -0.26
C THR A 739 17.12 13.01 -0.15
N GLN A 740 17.60 12.58 1.02
CA GLN A 740 18.99 12.15 1.21
C GLN A 740 19.16 10.68 0.87
N LYS A 741 18.11 9.84 1.05
CA LYS A 741 18.07 8.48 0.53
C LYS A 741 18.37 8.47 -0.98
N ASP A 742 17.70 9.33 -1.75
CA ASP A 742 17.98 9.53 -3.19
C ASP A 742 19.45 9.86 -3.50
N LYS A 743 20.18 10.48 -2.56
CA LYS A 743 21.58 10.90 -2.73
C LYS A 743 22.61 9.92 -2.18
N GLU A 744 22.29 9.14 -1.15
CA GLU A 744 23.19 8.14 -0.56
C GLU A 744 23.24 6.86 -1.41
N THR A 745 22.13 6.47 -2.06
CA THR A 745 22.12 5.43 -3.10
C THR A 745 23.05 5.79 -4.27
N LEU A 746 23.19 7.10 -4.55
CA LEU A 746 24.11 7.64 -5.57
C LEU A 746 25.59 7.65 -5.15
N ASN A 747 25.92 7.57 -3.84
CA ASN A 747 27.29 7.67 -3.31
C ASN A 747 27.88 6.33 -2.83
N ALA A 748 27.05 5.38 -2.39
CA ALA A 748 27.49 4.06 -1.93
C ALA A 748 28.06 3.18 -3.06
N ALA A 749 27.71 3.45 -4.33
CA ALA A 749 28.20 2.76 -5.52
C ALA A 749 29.70 2.97 -5.83
N ASN A 750 30.49 3.58 -4.94
CA ASN A 750 31.90 3.91 -5.19
C ASN A 750 32.92 3.28 -4.24
N VAL A 751 32.55 2.52 -3.19
CA VAL A 751 33.57 1.94 -2.28
C VAL A 751 33.12 0.60 -1.66
N SER A 752 33.54 -0.54 -2.23
CA SER A 752 34.00 -1.72 -1.47
C SER A 752 34.47 -2.87 -2.37
N ALA A 753 35.68 -3.38 -2.09
CA ALA A 753 36.30 -4.58 -2.67
C ALA A 753 35.75 -5.87 -2.03
N PRO A 754 35.89 -7.05 -2.66
CA PRO A 754 35.21 -8.28 -2.23
C PRO A 754 35.92 -8.95 -1.04
N VAL A 755 35.12 -9.44 -0.08
CA VAL A 755 35.54 -10.33 1.01
C VAL A 755 34.92 -11.71 0.74
N GLU A 756 35.75 -12.74 0.60
CA GLU A 756 35.34 -14.14 0.48
C GLU A 756 34.69 -14.65 1.77
N PHE A 757 33.55 -15.34 1.65
CA PHE A 757 33.01 -16.19 2.71
C PHE A 757 32.66 -17.57 2.13
N GLY A 758 33.18 -18.59 2.82
CA GLY A 758 33.13 -19.99 2.42
C GLY A 758 31.80 -20.69 2.67
N GLU A 759 31.71 -21.85 2.02
CA GLU A 759 30.61 -22.79 1.94
C GLU A 759 30.10 -23.30 3.30
N LEU A 760 28.78 -23.44 3.43
CA LEU A 760 28.11 -24.27 4.43
C LEU A 760 26.87 -24.92 3.80
N ASP A 761 27.02 -26.20 3.46
CA ASP A 761 25.97 -27.11 3.03
C ASP A 761 24.97 -27.37 4.16
N HIS A 762 23.66 -27.17 3.90
CA HIS A 762 22.61 -27.99 4.52
C HIS A 762 21.36 -28.13 3.62
N TYR A 763 21.11 -29.40 3.31
CA TYR A 763 20.07 -30.06 2.54
C TYR A 763 18.61 -29.62 2.81
N ILE A 764 17.86 -29.27 1.75
CA ILE A 764 16.39 -29.12 1.72
C ILE A 764 15.84 -29.99 0.56
N PRO A 765 14.79 -30.81 0.76
CA PRO A 765 14.30 -31.76 -0.25
C PRO A 765 13.53 -31.08 -1.41
N GLU A 766 13.66 -31.68 -2.59
CA GLU A 766 13.17 -31.20 -3.89
C GLU A 766 11.63 -31.04 -3.97
N HIS A 767 11.18 -29.82 -4.23
CA HIS A 767 10.00 -29.55 -5.06
C HIS A 767 10.45 -28.61 -6.19
N GLN A 768 10.42 -29.09 -7.43
CA GLN A 768 10.86 -28.37 -8.63
C GLN A 768 9.77 -27.43 -9.18
N PRO A 769 10.02 -26.11 -9.27
CA PRO A 769 9.49 -25.29 -10.35
C PRO A 769 10.51 -25.24 -11.50
N PHE A 770 10.02 -25.38 -12.73
CA PHE A 770 10.81 -25.30 -13.96
C PHE A 770 11.48 -23.92 -14.11
N SER A 771 12.74 -23.82 -13.73
CA SER A 771 13.72 -22.99 -14.44
C SER A 771 15.09 -23.65 -14.29
N ARG A 772 15.72 -24.00 -15.41
CA ARG A 772 17.11 -24.45 -15.45
C ARG A 772 17.91 -23.36 -16.14
N VAL A 773 18.91 -22.83 -15.43
CA VAL A 773 20.28 -22.81 -15.96
C VAL A 773 21.20 -23.39 -14.88
N LYS A 774 21.95 -24.39 -15.31
CA LYS A 774 22.99 -25.12 -14.58
C LYS A 774 24.31 -24.36 -14.70
N ASP A 775 25.13 -24.48 -13.66
CA ASP A 775 26.60 -24.31 -13.73
C ASP A 775 27.11 -22.91 -14.09
N GLY A 776 27.06 -21.98 -13.13
CA GLY A 776 28.17 -21.07 -12.77
C GLY A 776 28.97 -20.32 -13.85
N GLN A 777 28.46 -20.20 -15.07
CA GLN A 777 29.05 -19.41 -16.14
C GLN A 777 28.25 -18.10 -16.25
N PRO A 778 28.92 -16.94 -16.39
CA PRO A 778 28.21 -15.73 -16.78
C PRO A 778 27.47 -16.00 -18.10
N PRO A 779 26.29 -15.39 -18.33
CA PRO A 779 25.64 -15.49 -19.62
C PRO A 779 26.67 -15.07 -20.68
N PRO A 780 26.76 -15.79 -21.82
CA PRO A 780 27.70 -15.43 -22.86
C PRO A 780 27.46 -13.96 -23.21
N ASP A 781 28.54 -13.19 -23.32
CA ASP A 781 28.58 -11.90 -24.00
C ASP A 781 28.01 -12.11 -25.41
N LEU A 782 26.68 -12.05 -25.51
CA LEU A 782 25.97 -12.09 -26.76
C LEU A 782 25.96 -10.65 -27.26
N THR A 783 27.06 -10.29 -27.91
CA THR A 783 26.96 -9.48 -29.11
C THR A 783 26.05 -10.21 -30.09
N MET A 784 24.74 -9.99 -29.99
CA MET A 784 23.77 -10.39 -31.01
C MET A 784 22.82 -9.24 -31.32
N HIS A 785 22.77 -8.96 -32.62
CA HIS A 785 21.93 -7.97 -33.27
C HIS A 785 20.42 -8.26 -33.08
N PRO A 786 19.54 -7.23 -33.04
CA PRO A 786 18.09 -7.38 -32.95
C PRO A 786 17.40 -8.00 -34.17
N HIS A 787 18.13 -8.37 -35.22
CA HIS A 787 17.55 -8.97 -36.43
C HIS A 787 18.34 -10.19 -36.86
N GLY A 788 17.73 -11.38 -36.75
CA GLY A 788 18.28 -12.63 -37.27
C GLY A 788 18.63 -12.53 -38.76
N ARG A 789 19.90 -12.27 -39.07
CA ARG A 789 20.48 -12.45 -40.42
C ARG A 789 21.52 -13.56 -40.38
N MET A 790 21.18 -14.71 -40.97
CA MET A 790 22.19 -15.70 -41.36
C MET A 790 23.04 -15.16 -42.52
N ARG A 791 24.37 -15.19 -42.37
CA ARG A 791 25.31 -15.13 -43.50
C ARG A 791 25.25 -16.45 -44.27
N SER A 792 25.16 -16.36 -45.59
CA SER A 792 25.34 -17.49 -46.51
C SER A 792 26.76 -18.07 -46.41
N GLY A 793 26.89 -19.38 -46.22
CA GLY A 793 28.19 -20.06 -46.25
C GLY A 793 28.09 -21.58 -46.28
N SER A 794 28.30 -22.12 -47.48
CA SER A 794 28.73 -23.49 -47.84
C SER A 794 27.91 -24.71 -47.39
N GLN A 795 27.37 -25.37 -48.42
CA GLN A 795 27.00 -26.79 -48.52
C GLN A 795 28.01 -27.72 -47.84
N THR A 796 27.50 -28.72 -47.12
CA THR A 796 27.98 -30.11 -47.20
C THR A 796 26.85 -31.09 -46.83
N THR A 797 26.57 -31.96 -47.79
CA THR A 797 25.88 -33.26 -47.75
C THR A 797 26.28 -34.10 -46.52
N THR A 798 25.40 -34.87 -45.86
CA THR A 798 24.78 -36.17 -46.21
C THR A 798 23.83 -36.51 -45.03
N GLY A 799 22.77 -37.32 -45.06
CA GLY A 799 22.14 -38.25 -45.98
C GLY A 799 21.29 -39.23 -45.13
N HIS A 800 20.10 -39.62 -45.63
CA HIS A 800 19.28 -40.79 -45.21
C HIS A 800 18.76 -40.83 -43.76
N THR A 801 17.55 -41.25 -43.39
CA THR A 801 16.39 -42.04 -43.88
C THR A 801 15.18 -41.53 -43.04
N GLY A 802 13.90 -41.66 -43.33
CA GLY A 802 13.12 -42.30 -44.36
C GLY A 802 11.67 -42.41 -43.86
N ILE A 803 10.74 -42.12 -44.78
CA ILE A 803 9.44 -42.78 -44.98
C ILE A 803 8.20 -42.24 -44.20
N ASP A 804 7.29 -41.75 -45.03
CA ASP A 804 5.89 -41.36 -44.87
C ASP A 804 4.98 -42.40 -44.23
N PHE A 805 3.81 -41.96 -43.73
CA PHE A 805 2.56 -42.67 -44.05
C PHE A 805 1.36 -41.70 -44.19
N THR A 806 0.74 -41.78 -45.35
CA THR A 806 -0.55 -41.20 -45.76
C THR A 806 -1.73 -42.13 -45.40
N SER A 807 -2.83 -41.51 -44.99
CA SER A 807 -4.27 -41.79 -45.26
C SER A 807 -4.79 -43.20 -45.61
N HIS A 808 -5.89 -43.60 -44.93
CA HIS A 808 -7.17 -44.20 -45.42
C HIS A 808 -8.01 -44.56 -44.16
N GLY A 809 -9.34 -44.53 -44.05
CA GLY A 809 -10.48 -44.34 -44.93
C GLY A 809 -11.71 -45.04 -44.28
N ASP A 810 -12.84 -44.34 -44.22
CA ASP A 810 -14.27 -44.75 -44.16
C ASP A 810 -14.82 -45.86 -43.22
N ALA A 811 -15.87 -45.52 -42.45
CA ALA A 811 -17.25 -46.04 -42.58
C ALA A 811 -18.15 -45.71 -41.35
N ALA A 812 -19.42 -45.36 -41.60
CA ALA A 812 -20.51 -45.05 -40.64
C ALA A 812 -21.47 -46.27 -40.46
N PRO A 813 -22.69 -46.14 -39.88
CA PRO A 813 -23.12 -45.69 -38.54
C PRO A 813 -24.02 -46.74 -37.83
N THR A 814 -24.27 -46.61 -36.51
CA THR A 814 -25.50 -47.17 -35.87
C THR A 814 -25.91 -46.41 -34.60
N THR A 815 -27.22 -46.26 -34.49
CA THR A 815 -28.07 -45.79 -33.39
C THR A 815 -28.12 -46.76 -32.20
N GLU A 816 -28.26 -46.26 -30.96
CA GLU A 816 -29.34 -46.63 -30.02
C GLU A 816 -29.22 -45.92 -28.66
N ALA A 817 -30.37 -45.76 -28.01
CA ALA A 817 -30.63 -44.96 -26.81
C ALA A 817 -30.62 -45.79 -25.52
N PHE A 818 -30.58 -45.09 -24.36
CA PHE A 818 -31.29 -45.32 -23.06
C PHE A 818 -30.45 -44.93 -21.81
N PRO A 819 -31.08 -44.68 -20.63
CA PRO A 819 -30.97 -43.43 -19.88
C PRO A 819 -30.16 -43.55 -18.57
N VAL A 820 -29.77 -42.40 -18.02
CA VAL A 820 -29.16 -42.29 -16.68
C VAL A 820 -30.23 -41.95 -15.64
N THR A 821 -30.47 -42.89 -14.73
CA THR A 821 -31.20 -42.72 -13.48
C THR A 821 -30.30 -42.03 -12.44
N GLY A 822 -30.76 -40.93 -11.86
CA GLY A 822 -30.13 -40.30 -10.69
C GLY A 822 -30.63 -40.91 -9.37
N PRO A 823 -29.87 -40.82 -8.27
CA PRO A 823 -30.39 -41.07 -6.93
C PRO A 823 -30.73 -39.78 -6.17
N ASP A 824 -31.88 -39.85 -5.49
CA ASP A 824 -32.38 -38.93 -4.47
C ASP A 824 -31.39 -38.72 -3.30
N PHE A 825 -31.18 -37.46 -2.92
CA PHE A 825 -30.62 -37.07 -1.61
C PHE A 825 -31.65 -36.24 -0.84
N ASN A 826 -32.54 -36.91 -0.12
CA ASN A 826 -33.41 -36.31 0.89
C ASN A 826 -33.22 -37.07 2.20
N ALA A 827 -32.29 -36.60 3.05
CA ALA A 827 -32.30 -36.76 4.51
C ALA A 827 -30.99 -36.20 5.12
N LEU A 828 -31.03 -34.98 5.67
CA LEU A 828 -30.03 -34.52 6.63
C LEU A 828 -30.74 -34.27 7.99
N PRO A 829 -30.21 -34.78 9.12
CA PRO A 829 -30.80 -34.55 10.43
C PRO A 829 -30.54 -33.12 10.94
N LYS A 830 -31.53 -32.56 11.63
CA LYS A 830 -31.49 -31.22 12.25
C LYS A 830 -30.44 -31.12 13.37
N PRO A 831 -29.81 -29.95 13.57
CA PRO A 831 -28.87 -29.73 14.68
C PRO A 831 -29.59 -29.63 16.03
N ALA A 832 -28.94 -30.13 17.09
CA ALA A 832 -29.39 -30.02 18.47
C ALA A 832 -29.11 -28.62 19.05
N PRO A 833 -29.94 -28.11 19.99
CA PRO A 833 -29.75 -26.79 20.61
C PRO A 833 -28.62 -26.76 21.65
N PRO A 834 -28.04 -25.58 21.96
CA PRO A 834 -26.92 -25.43 22.88
C PRO A 834 -27.34 -25.58 24.35
N VAL A 835 -26.50 -26.24 25.13
CA VAL A 835 -26.63 -26.39 26.58
C VAL A 835 -25.82 -25.27 27.25
N PHE A 836 -26.50 -24.43 28.03
CA PHE A 836 -25.90 -23.48 28.96
C PHE A 836 -25.42 -24.21 30.21
N PHE A 837 -24.20 -23.92 30.68
CA PHE A 837 -23.81 -24.21 32.06
C PHE A 837 -23.34 -22.93 32.73
N SER A 838 -24.10 -22.56 33.76
CA SER A 838 -23.73 -21.71 34.88
C SER A 838 -22.78 -22.46 35.81
N ASP A 839 -21.69 -21.82 36.21
CA ASP A 839 -21.35 -21.43 37.59
C ASP A 839 -19.96 -20.81 37.63
#